data_AF-A0A2S6PNB1-F1
#
_entry.id   AF-A0A2S6PNB1-F1
#
_cell.length_a   1.000
_cell.length_b   1.000
_cell.length_c   1.000
_cell.angle_alpha   90.00
_cell.angle_beta   90.00
_cell.angle_gamma   90.00
#
_symmetry.space_group_name_H-M   'P 1'
#
loop_
_entity.id
_entity.type
_entity.pdbx_description
1 polymer ?
#
loop_
_entity_poly.entity_id
_entity_poly.type
_entity_poly.pdbx_seq_one_letter_code
_entity_poly.pdbx_strand_id
1 'polypeptide(L)'
;MILTGPEIERERTNGRITIEPFTPEQVNPNSYNFRLGTTLRTYANMPLDARRTNDFEEIEISDDGYVLEPGRLYLAHTIEVLGSEHYAPTFAARSSVARLGLFINLSASLGDIGYTGQWTLQLYTMNRVRVYPGISIGQMMWWRPQGEIVLYDGKYQGSAGPRSSDIHVDFDKQFARQRFPGLGASFDPDEVGPKFAQLAASSHDFRVPAAFCVPAGEFTDALTDAQNAALADAFTDLKATVGAFFTDSAAKIQKVGAEVRMPEQARKLLAARLGEMFPPSGGAEAELAVRSSGLDEDTEGSSLAGIHTSVLGVTGVDAAVEAVEACWRSHYEAPAVAARIRAGRFSPAPRLAVLVQRLVRPDFAGVAFTGLDGDAGRVTVEYVEGLADELVAGVAVPRRTDSDVLAAGTGRDAAEHEMLRQVVDLVRRLRASRGHDVDVEWAADTEGVHLVQVRPLTASREVARRSAEPVTEAHRLYADDLPAGFGLGAVAAVYSGYTAKRGPAHRLAHEHGVSTGAGWVLRFNGLGLHGHEGAAAVRDMLAGGTGECVLDFGENLRQIVVPKEEVPRQLAVTTGAAGDGTDLHTVIVRDFIRGELGVISRRTAAGGLVVEYTEEGLMALNRGTAGGEAIVVEDVAAALGGAGGPDWPGAGAALRPHLGELARFTAAMHAVHGPVTLEWVFDGGVLYFVDHSVLGDDDVTVAHGEVCISPGTARGPLLRLDDDAVLRRLSIGPAVSIDKSKDVTEHEGLGRILDLVTSYDEKPVISAARPYAVLSVLIEHVAGFVFDQGSALGHLAILLREAGIPAVTADGIEGAEAVISDGTVATTGRKGERA
;
A
#
# COMPACT_ATOMS: atom_id res chain seq x y z
N MET A 1 -43.54 -7.71 -42.26
CA MET A 1 -44.89 -7.37 -42.80
C MET A 1 -45.37 -6.09 -42.12
N ILE A 2 -46.05 -5.18 -42.83
CA ILE A 2 -46.59 -3.92 -42.26
C ILE A 2 -48.01 -4.15 -41.69
N LEU A 3 -48.36 -3.45 -40.61
CA LEU A 3 -49.71 -3.49 -40.03
C LEU A 3 -50.68 -2.55 -40.77
N THR A 4 -51.95 -2.97 -40.88
CA THR A 4 -53.03 -2.11 -41.38
C THR A 4 -53.58 -1.22 -40.26
N GLY A 5 -54.34 -0.18 -40.59
CA GLY A 5 -54.99 0.70 -39.61
C GLY A 5 -55.80 -0.06 -38.56
N PRO A 6 -56.75 -0.93 -38.95
CA PRO A 6 -57.51 -1.75 -38.01
C PRO A 6 -56.64 -2.68 -37.16
N GLU A 7 -55.51 -3.15 -37.71
CA GLU A 7 -54.54 -3.95 -36.96
C GLU A 7 -53.82 -3.10 -35.90
N ILE A 8 -53.40 -1.89 -36.24
CA ILE A 8 -52.77 -0.94 -35.30
C ILE A 8 -53.71 -0.67 -34.12
N GLU A 9 -55.00 -0.41 -34.39
CA GLU A 9 -56.01 -0.21 -33.35
C GLU A 9 -56.15 -1.43 -32.44
N ARG A 10 -56.24 -2.62 -33.03
CA ARG A 10 -56.35 -3.88 -32.30
C ARG A 10 -55.13 -4.13 -31.42
N GLU A 11 -53.93 -3.94 -31.96
CA GLU A 11 -52.68 -4.18 -31.26
C GLU A 11 -52.43 -3.15 -30.16
N ARG A 12 -52.92 -1.91 -30.32
CA ARG A 12 -52.96 -0.92 -29.24
C ARG A 12 -53.90 -1.35 -28.11
N THR A 13 -55.11 -1.80 -28.43
CA THR A 13 -56.04 -2.32 -27.42
C THR A 13 -55.48 -3.54 -26.68
N ASN A 14 -54.69 -4.37 -27.35
CA ASN A 14 -53.98 -5.51 -26.75
C ASN A 14 -52.73 -5.11 -25.95
N GLY A 15 -52.40 -3.82 -25.85
CA GLY A 15 -51.22 -3.32 -25.15
C GLY A 15 -49.89 -3.62 -25.86
N ARG A 16 -49.90 -4.12 -27.09
CA ARG A 16 -48.69 -4.44 -27.85
C ARG A 16 -48.13 -3.24 -28.61
N ILE A 17 -48.93 -2.21 -28.83
CA ILE A 17 -48.51 -0.91 -29.38
C ILE A 17 -48.92 0.19 -28.40
N THR A 18 -47.99 1.08 -28.09
CA THR A 18 -48.25 2.28 -27.30
C THR A 18 -48.55 3.45 -28.23
N ILE A 19 -49.72 4.08 -28.03
CA ILE A 19 -50.11 5.37 -28.63
C ILE A 19 -50.88 6.14 -27.56
N GLU A 20 -50.32 7.24 -27.07
CA GLU A 20 -50.94 8.08 -26.05
C GLU A 20 -50.63 9.58 -26.25
N PRO A 21 -51.62 10.45 -26.50
CA PRO A 21 -53.04 10.14 -26.66
C PRO A 21 -53.36 9.44 -27.98
N PHE A 22 -54.31 8.51 -27.95
CA PHE A 22 -54.86 7.85 -29.13
C PHE A 22 -56.16 8.51 -29.60
N THR A 23 -56.24 8.81 -30.90
CA THR A 23 -57.40 9.42 -31.56
C THR A 23 -57.77 8.59 -32.79
N PRO A 24 -58.97 8.00 -32.88
CA PRO A 24 -59.38 7.16 -34.02
C PRO A 24 -59.27 7.87 -35.38
N GLU A 25 -59.54 9.17 -35.42
CA GLU A 25 -59.47 9.98 -36.65
C GLU A 25 -58.05 10.15 -37.20
N GLN A 26 -57.03 9.82 -36.40
CA GLN A 26 -55.63 9.84 -36.81
C GLN A 26 -55.19 8.52 -37.49
N VAL A 27 -56.01 7.47 -37.49
CA VAL A 27 -55.69 6.17 -38.11
C VAL A 27 -55.89 6.22 -39.63
N ASN A 28 -54.85 5.83 -40.37
CA ASN A 28 -54.86 5.67 -41.82
C ASN A 28 -54.88 4.16 -42.18
N PRO A 29 -55.03 3.78 -43.47
CA PRO A 29 -55.08 2.37 -43.88
C PRO A 29 -53.88 1.50 -43.43
N ASN A 30 -52.71 2.09 -43.19
CA ASN A 30 -51.47 1.40 -42.83
C ASN A 30 -50.54 2.23 -41.92
N SER A 31 -51.07 3.28 -41.27
CA SER A 31 -50.26 4.18 -40.43
C SER A 31 -51.14 4.93 -39.42
N TYR A 32 -50.53 5.60 -38.46
CA TYR A 32 -51.19 6.52 -37.52
C TYR A 32 -50.55 7.91 -37.63
N ASN A 33 -51.33 8.95 -37.90
CA ASN A 33 -50.85 10.33 -37.94
C ASN A 33 -50.48 10.80 -36.54
N PHE A 34 -49.31 11.41 -36.35
CA PHE A 34 -48.91 12.05 -35.09
C PHE A 34 -48.77 13.56 -35.25
N ARG A 35 -48.82 14.27 -34.12
CA ARG A 35 -48.88 15.72 -34.07
C ARG A 35 -47.58 16.34 -33.57
N LEU A 36 -47.29 17.53 -34.08
CA LEU A 36 -46.16 18.34 -33.63
C LEU A 36 -46.40 18.87 -32.22
N GLY A 37 -45.42 18.73 -31.34
CA GLY A 37 -45.40 19.31 -30.00
C GLY A 37 -45.31 20.84 -30.00
N THR A 38 -45.22 21.43 -28.82
CA THR A 38 -45.20 22.90 -28.64
C THR A 38 -43.79 23.48 -28.61
N THR A 39 -42.74 22.66 -28.47
CA THR A 39 -41.36 23.14 -28.34
C THR A 39 -40.44 22.60 -29.42
N LEU A 40 -39.47 23.44 -29.78
CA LEU A 40 -38.36 23.14 -30.68
C LEU A 40 -37.04 23.39 -29.94
N ARG A 41 -35.98 22.70 -30.36
CA ARG A 41 -34.60 23.00 -29.96
C ARG A 41 -33.73 23.21 -31.18
N THR A 42 -32.67 23.99 -31.01
CA THR A 42 -31.66 24.21 -32.05
C THR A 42 -30.32 24.44 -31.37
N TYR A 43 -29.23 23.95 -31.96
CA TYR A 43 -27.92 24.04 -31.31
C TYR A 43 -27.43 25.49 -31.29
N ALA A 44 -26.91 25.91 -30.13
CA ALA A 44 -26.47 27.28 -29.89
C ALA A 44 -25.05 27.55 -30.42
N ASN A 45 -24.19 26.52 -30.38
CA ASN A 45 -22.75 26.65 -30.63
C ASN A 45 -22.29 25.77 -31.79
N MET A 46 -21.35 26.28 -32.59
CA MET A 46 -20.71 25.57 -33.69
C MET A 46 -19.18 25.65 -33.58
N PRO A 47 -18.41 24.63 -34.00
CA PRO A 47 -18.89 23.35 -34.52
C PRO A 47 -19.49 22.47 -33.42
N LEU A 48 -20.43 21.60 -33.80
CA LEU A 48 -20.90 20.54 -32.92
C LEU A 48 -19.78 19.51 -32.72
N ASP A 49 -19.63 19.05 -31.48
CA ASP A 49 -18.62 18.06 -31.12
C ASP A 49 -19.29 16.82 -30.54
N ALA A 50 -19.04 15.68 -31.16
CA ALA A 50 -19.62 14.40 -30.76
C ALA A 50 -19.07 13.88 -29.41
N ARG A 51 -17.96 14.44 -28.90
CA ARG A 51 -17.33 14.02 -27.64
C ARG A 51 -17.85 14.73 -26.39
N ARG A 52 -18.71 15.74 -26.55
CA ARG A 52 -19.26 16.52 -25.43
C ARG A 52 -20.73 16.81 -25.62
N THR A 53 -21.38 17.22 -24.54
CA THR A 53 -22.72 17.82 -24.61
C THR A 53 -22.67 19.08 -25.46
N ASN A 54 -23.68 19.27 -26.32
CA ASN A 54 -23.81 20.45 -27.16
C ASN A 54 -24.97 21.31 -26.66
N ASP A 55 -24.69 22.60 -26.44
CA ASP A 55 -25.67 23.56 -25.97
C ASP A 55 -26.77 23.79 -27.01
N PHE A 56 -27.99 24.08 -26.52
CA PHE A 56 -29.14 24.35 -27.36
C PHE A 56 -29.96 25.52 -26.84
N GLU A 57 -30.65 26.18 -27.77
CA GLU A 57 -31.72 27.13 -27.48
C GLU A 57 -33.06 26.41 -27.62
N GLU A 58 -33.94 26.61 -26.65
CA GLU A 58 -35.32 26.14 -26.71
C GLU A 58 -36.24 27.25 -27.25
N ILE A 59 -37.16 26.87 -28.13
CA ILE A 59 -38.07 27.76 -28.83
C ILE A 59 -39.49 27.22 -28.63
N GLU A 60 -40.35 28.06 -28.07
CA GLU A 60 -41.78 27.76 -27.97
C GLU A 60 -42.51 28.17 -29.26
N ILE A 61 -43.35 27.29 -29.78
CA ILE A 61 -44.20 27.56 -30.92
C ILE A 61 -45.50 28.17 -30.38
N SER A 62 -45.74 29.45 -30.65
CA SER A 62 -46.98 30.12 -30.27
C SER A 62 -48.18 29.69 -31.12
N ASP A 63 -49.39 30.10 -30.72
CA ASP A 63 -50.62 29.87 -31.49
C ASP A 63 -50.59 30.52 -32.90
N ASP A 64 -49.81 31.59 -33.08
CA ASP A 64 -49.56 32.23 -34.39
C ASP A 64 -48.56 31.44 -35.27
N GLY A 65 -48.01 30.35 -34.72
CA GLY A 65 -47.04 29.47 -35.36
C GLY A 65 -45.61 30.05 -35.40
N TYR A 66 -44.66 29.17 -35.73
CA TYR A 66 -43.24 29.49 -35.84
C TYR A 66 -42.75 29.28 -37.27
N VAL A 67 -41.93 30.20 -37.80
CA VAL A 67 -41.35 30.08 -39.14
C VAL A 67 -40.01 29.37 -39.06
N LEU A 68 -39.93 28.17 -39.62
CA LEU A 68 -38.69 27.43 -39.80
C LEU A 68 -37.88 28.04 -40.94
N GLU A 69 -36.60 28.30 -40.69
CA GLU A 69 -35.67 28.89 -41.66
C GLU A 69 -34.83 27.80 -42.36
N PRO A 70 -34.60 27.91 -43.69
CA PRO A 70 -33.68 27.01 -44.40
C PRO A 70 -32.25 27.05 -43.84
N GLY A 71 -31.54 25.91 -43.90
CA GLY A 71 -30.16 25.79 -43.43
C GLY A 71 -30.01 25.66 -41.90
N ARG A 72 -31.11 25.65 -41.14
CA ARG A 72 -31.11 25.40 -39.69
C ARG A 72 -31.81 24.07 -39.39
N LEU A 73 -31.20 23.28 -38.50
CA LEU A 73 -31.81 22.08 -37.94
C LEU A 73 -32.59 22.46 -36.68
N TYR A 74 -33.85 22.03 -36.63
CA TYR A 74 -34.70 22.11 -35.44
C TYR A 74 -35.04 20.70 -34.96
N LEU A 75 -34.85 20.44 -33.68
CA LEU A 75 -35.30 19.22 -33.02
C LEU A 75 -36.66 19.51 -32.43
N ALA A 76 -37.70 18.86 -32.92
CA ALA A 76 -39.05 18.93 -32.39
C ALA A 76 -39.41 17.62 -31.70
N HIS A 77 -40.63 17.51 -31.20
CA HIS A 77 -41.13 16.25 -30.67
C HIS A 77 -42.58 15.98 -31.07
N THR A 78 -43.01 14.73 -30.90
CA THR A 78 -44.43 14.36 -31.02
C THR A 78 -45.20 14.73 -29.75
N ILE A 79 -46.48 15.05 -29.90
CA ILE A 79 -47.41 15.08 -28.76
C ILE A 79 -47.57 13.67 -28.20
N GLU A 80 -47.76 12.71 -29.11
CA GLU A 80 -48.01 11.33 -28.76
C GLU A 80 -46.74 10.62 -28.25
N VAL A 81 -46.90 9.87 -27.17
CA VAL A 81 -45.99 8.79 -26.75
C VAL A 81 -46.27 7.58 -27.63
N LEU A 82 -45.27 7.15 -28.38
CA LEU A 82 -45.38 6.09 -29.39
C LEU A 82 -44.32 5.02 -29.14
N GLY A 83 -44.68 3.74 -29.25
CA GLY A 83 -43.72 2.64 -29.04
C GLY A 83 -44.31 1.25 -29.22
N SER A 84 -43.47 0.23 -29.16
CA SER A 84 -43.89 -1.18 -29.13
C SER A 84 -42.73 -2.11 -28.76
N GLU A 85 -42.98 -3.07 -27.87
CA GLU A 85 -42.06 -4.19 -27.58
C GLU A 85 -42.20 -5.36 -28.58
N HIS A 86 -43.18 -5.29 -29.48
CA HIS A 86 -43.55 -6.39 -30.37
C HIS A 86 -43.36 -6.08 -31.86
N TYR A 87 -43.34 -4.80 -32.21
CA TYR A 87 -43.31 -4.31 -33.59
C TYR A 87 -42.23 -3.25 -33.75
N ALA A 88 -41.53 -3.26 -34.88
CA ALA A 88 -40.56 -2.23 -35.21
C ALA A 88 -41.28 -0.97 -35.77
N PRO A 89 -41.20 0.19 -35.11
CA PRO A 89 -41.80 1.43 -35.59
C PRO A 89 -40.97 2.09 -36.70
N THR A 90 -41.63 2.70 -37.68
CA THR A 90 -41.02 3.59 -38.67
C THR A 90 -41.90 4.81 -38.90
N PHE A 91 -41.33 6.01 -39.08
CA PHE A 91 -42.13 7.21 -39.34
C PHE A 91 -41.75 7.98 -40.60
N ALA A 92 -42.72 8.67 -41.20
CA ALA A 92 -42.49 9.53 -42.35
C ALA A 92 -43.27 10.85 -42.22
N ALA A 93 -42.82 11.89 -42.92
CA ALA A 93 -43.61 13.11 -43.09
C ALA A 93 -44.95 12.79 -43.76
N ARG A 94 -46.00 13.53 -43.40
CA ARG A 94 -47.23 13.48 -44.20
C ARG A 94 -46.96 14.09 -45.56
N SER A 95 -47.57 13.51 -46.60
CA SER A 95 -47.40 13.98 -47.98
C SER A 95 -47.78 15.45 -48.16
N SER A 96 -48.72 15.98 -47.38
CA SER A 96 -49.08 17.40 -47.36
C SER A 96 -47.94 18.29 -46.86
N VAL A 97 -47.26 17.89 -45.80
CA VAL A 97 -46.15 18.63 -45.17
C VAL A 97 -44.89 18.54 -46.02
N ALA A 98 -44.58 17.35 -46.55
CA ALA A 98 -43.43 17.14 -47.42
C ALA A 98 -43.47 18.04 -48.67
N ARG A 99 -44.66 18.31 -49.24
CA ARG A 99 -44.85 19.20 -50.40
C ARG A 99 -44.51 20.67 -50.10
N LEU A 100 -44.49 21.09 -48.84
CA LEU A 100 -44.00 22.42 -48.44
C LEU A 100 -42.46 22.50 -48.46
N GLY A 101 -41.78 21.38 -48.67
CA GLY A 101 -40.32 21.26 -48.57
C GLY A 101 -39.83 21.00 -47.15
N LEU A 102 -40.70 20.53 -46.24
CA LEU A 102 -40.36 20.20 -44.85
C LEU A 102 -40.03 18.70 -44.71
N PHE A 103 -38.82 18.41 -44.23
CA PHE A 103 -38.37 17.10 -43.79
C PHE A 103 -38.55 17.00 -42.27
N ILE A 104 -38.95 15.83 -41.79
CA ILE A 104 -39.09 15.56 -40.33
C ILE A 104 -38.12 14.48 -39.82
N ASN A 105 -37.32 13.92 -40.72
CA ASN A 105 -36.17 13.06 -40.46
C ASN A 105 -35.12 13.35 -41.55
N LEU A 106 -33.84 13.34 -41.19
CA LEU A 106 -32.74 13.56 -42.15
C LEU A 106 -32.01 12.28 -42.57
N SER A 107 -32.04 11.24 -41.73
CA SER A 107 -31.26 10.01 -41.94
C SER A 107 -32.13 8.75 -42.01
N ALA A 108 -32.56 8.24 -40.85
CA ALA A 108 -33.27 6.99 -40.73
C ALA A 108 -34.63 7.21 -40.07
N SER A 109 -35.67 6.65 -40.69
CA SER A 109 -37.04 6.67 -40.18
C SER A 109 -37.37 5.52 -39.23
N LEU A 110 -36.43 4.59 -38.99
CA LEU A 110 -36.63 3.38 -38.19
C LEU A 110 -36.34 3.68 -36.71
N GLY A 111 -37.20 3.20 -35.82
CA GLY A 111 -36.88 3.10 -34.39
C GLY A 111 -36.79 1.66 -33.94
N ASP A 112 -36.13 1.48 -32.80
CA ASP A 112 -35.88 0.17 -32.23
C ASP A 112 -37.12 -0.42 -31.56
N ILE A 113 -37.23 -1.75 -31.60
CA ILE A 113 -38.28 -2.49 -30.88
C ILE A 113 -38.00 -2.35 -29.38
N GLY A 114 -39.00 -2.01 -28.58
CA GLY A 114 -38.87 -1.68 -27.15
C GLY A 114 -38.85 -0.18 -26.87
N TYR A 115 -38.53 0.66 -27.87
CA TYR A 115 -38.59 2.11 -27.67
C TYR A 115 -40.02 2.57 -27.38
N THR A 116 -40.21 3.34 -26.31
CA THR A 116 -41.46 4.04 -25.99
C THR A 116 -41.16 5.43 -25.44
N GLY A 117 -41.74 6.47 -26.05
CA GLY A 117 -41.57 7.87 -25.63
C GLY A 117 -42.18 8.86 -26.61
N GLN A 118 -42.08 10.16 -26.34
CA GLN A 118 -42.29 11.20 -27.35
C GLN A 118 -41.10 11.17 -28.31
N TRP A 119 -41.38 11.09 -29.60
CA TRP A 119 -40.36 10.94 -30.62
C TRP A 119 -39.77 12.28 -30.98
N THR A 120 -38.44 12.38 -30.95
CA THR A 120 -37.75 13.57 -31.45
C THR A 120 -37.76 13.58 -32.98
N LEU A 121 -38.24 14.67 -33.57
CA LEU A 121 -38.31 14.89 -35.01
C LEU A 121 -37.18 15.84 -35.43
N GLN A 122 -36.52 15.54 -36.54
CA GLN A 122 -35.49 16.42 -37.11
C GLN A 122 -36.12 17.26 -38.22
N LEU A 123 -36.60 18.44 -37.84
CA LEU A 123 -37.22 19.37 -38.78
C LEU A 123 -36.14 20.15 -39.54
N TYR A 124 -36.15 19.96 -40.86
CA TYR A 124 -35.28 20.69 -41.79
C TYR A 124 -36.11 21.11 -43.00
N THR A 125 -36.02 22.36 -43.42
CA THR A 125 -36.88 22.90 -44.46
C THR A 125 -36.10 23.50 -45.61
N MET A 126 -36.60 23.30 -46.84
CA MET A 126 -36.05 23.92 -48.05
C MET A 126 -36.60 25.33 -48.27
N ASN A 127 -37.82 25.58 -47.80
CA ASN A 127 -38.50 26.88 -47.90
C ASN A 127 -38.73 27.45 -46.49
N ARG A 128 -39.04 28.73 -46.37
CA ARG A 128 -39.54 29.28 -45.10
C ARG A 128 -40.94 28.71 -44.85
N VAL A 129 -41.07 27.83 -43.87
CA VAL A 129 -42.32 27.11 -43.58
C VAL A 129 -42.80 27.46 -42.18
N ARG A 130 -44.02 27.99 -42.09
CA ARG A 130 -44.67 28.22 -40.79
C ARG A 130 -45.32 26.93 -40.30
N VAL A 131 -44.96 26.51 -39.09
CA VAL A 131 -45.56 25.35 -38.39
C VAL A 131 -46.34 25.82 -37.17
N TYR A 132 -47.34 25.05 -36.78
CA TYR A 132 -48.21 25.34 -35.63
C TYR A 132 -48.20 24.16 -34.66
N PRO A 133 -48.42 24.38 -33.35
CA PRO A 133 -48.57 23.28 -32.41
C PRO A 133 -49.77 22.40 -32.79
N GLY A 134 -49.66 21.11 -32.57
CA GLY A 134 -50.77 20.16 -32.78
C GLY A 134 -51.07 19.80 -34.23
N ILE A 135 -50.39 20.37 -35.22
CA ILE A 135 -50.58 19.96 -36.63
C ILE A 135 -50.18 18.49 -36.79
N SER A 136 -50.97 17.71 -37.54
CA SER A 136 -50.55 16.37 -37.95
C SER A 136 -49.38 16.48 -38.92
N ILE A 137 -48.16 16.30 -38.41
CA ILE A 137 -46.92 16.59 -39.14
C ILE A 137 -46.34 15.34 -39.82
N GLY A 138 -46.54 14.17 -39.21
CA GLY A 138 -46.03 12.90 -39.70
C GLY A 138 -46.99 11.75 -39.43
N GLN A 139 -46.55 10.55 -39.79
CA GLN A 139 -47.29 9.32 -39.62
C GLN A 139 -46.33 8.18 -39.23
N MET A 140 -46.77 7.32 -38.32
CA MET A 140 -46.06 6.17 -37.81
C MET A 140 -46.63 4.88 -38.41
N MET A 141 -45.75 3.95 -38.77
CA MET A 141 -46.06 2.62 -39.28
C MET A 141 -45.36 1.57 -38.43
N TRP A 142 -45.95 0.39 -38.31
CA TRP A 142 -45.40 -0.71 -37.51
C TRP A 142 -45.14 -1.94 -38.37
N TRP A 143 -43.99 -2.56 -38.16
CA TRP A 143 -43.54 -3.74 -38.89
C TRP A 143 -43.40 -4.94 -37.96
N ARG A 144 -43.91 -6.09 -38.38
CA ARG A 144 -43.68 -7.36 -37.69
C ARG A 144 -42.22 -7.82 -37.91
N PRO A 145 -41.41 -7.94 -36.85
CA PRO A 145 -40.05 -8.45 -36.92
C PRO A 145 -40.01 -9.96 -37.12
N GLN A 146 -38.84 -10.48 -37.54
CA GLN A 146 -38.58 -11.92 -37.68
C GLN A 146 -37.25 -12.25 -37.02
N GLY A 147 -37.23 -13.24 -36.12
CA GLY A 147 -36.06 -13.64 -35.34
C GLY A 147 -36.28 -13.46 -33.83
N GLU A 148 -35.21 -13.66 -33.06
CA GLU A 148 -35.17 -13.33 -31.63
C GLU A 148 -35.29 -11.81 -31.44
N ILE A 149 -36.14 -11.38 -30.51
CA ILE A 149 -36.35 -9.97 -30.21
C ILE A 149 -35.48 -9.59 -29.01
N VAL A 150 -34.57 -8.65 -29.24
CA VAL A 150 -33.82 -7.95 -28.18
C VAL A 150 -34.42 -6.56 -28.05
N LEU A 151 -34.94 -6.23 -26.87
CA LEU A 151 -35.59 -4.95 -26.63
C LEU A 151 -34.57 -3.82 -26.46
N TYR A 152 -34.92 -2.65 -26.98
CA TYR A 152 -34.18 -1.42 -26.77
C TYR A 152 -34.33 -0.94 -25.33
N ASP A 153 -33.18 -0.79 -24.68
CA ASP A 153 -33.03 -0.12 -23.39
C ASP A 153 -31.85 0.86 -23.46
N GLY A 154 -32.01 1.87 -24.32
CA GLY A 154 -30.95 2.85 -24.59
C GLY A 154 -31.26 4.24 -24.06
N LYS A 155 -30.25 5.13 -24.19
CA LYS A 155 -30.21 6.49 -23.64
C LYS A 155 -31.36 7.44 -24.02
N TYR A 156 -32.19 7.07 -25.00
CA TYR A 156 -33.36 7.86 -25.42
C TYR A 156 -34.70 7.31 -24.91
N GLN A 157 -34.72 6.16 -24.21
CA GLN A 157 -35.96 5.56 -23.72
C GLN A 157 -36.77 6.54 -22.86
N GLY A 158 -38.09 6.56 -23.04
CA GLY A 158 -38.98 7.40 -22.22
C GLY A 158 -38.84 8.90 -22.46
N SER A 159 -38.30 9.32 -23.61
CA SER A 159 -38.10 10.73 -23.91
C SER A 159 -39.39 11.57 -23.79
N ALA A 160 -39.26 12.76 -23.21
CA ALA A 160 -40.29 13.79 -23.16
C ALA A 160 -39.72 15.09 -23.73
N GLY A 161 -40.44 15.72 -24.66
CA GLY A 161 -39.97 16.88 -25.41
C GLY A 161 -38.86 16.56 -26.43
N PRO A 162 -38.29 17.59 -27.06
CA PRO A 162 -37.24 17.42 -28.06
C PRO A 162 -35.90 17.07 -27.40
N ARG A 163 -35.28 15.95 -27.77
CA ARG A 163 -33.97 15.51 -27.22
C ARG A 163 -32.80 15.91 -28.13
N SER A 164 -31.77 16.52 -27.55
CA SER A 164 -30.48 16.76 -28.21
C SER A 164 -29.68 15.46 -28.34
N SER A 165 -28.59 15.51 -29.10
CA SER A 165 -27.74 14.33 -29.31
C SER A 165 -26.89 14.00 -28.08
N ASP A 166 -27.22 12.87 -27.44
CA ASP A 166 -26.38 12.21 -26.43
C ASP A 166 -25.27 11.31 -27.03
N ILE A 167 -24.74 11.60 -28.23
CA ILE A 167 -23.68 10.78 -28.87
C ILE A 167 -22.39 10.69 -28.04
N HIS A 168 -22.09 11.71 -27.23
CA HIS A 168 -20.94 11.73 -26.32
C HIS A 168 -20.94 10.57 -25.30
N VAL A 169 -22.13 10.08 -24.92
CA VAL A 169 -22.29 8.92 -24.03
C VAL A 169 -21.74 7.64 -24.66
N ASP A 170 -21.76 7.52 -26.00
CA ASP A 170 -21.23 6.34 -26.69
C ASP A 170 -19.71 6.29 -26.59
N PHE A 171 -19.05 7.45 -26.68
CA PHE A 171 -17.62 7.58 -26.45
C PHE A 171 -17.26 7.25 -25.01
N ASP A 172 -18.00 7.80 -24.03
CA ASP A 172 -17.75 7.53 -22.62
C ASP A 172 -17.83 6.01 -22.33
N LYS A 173 -18.82 5.30 -22.87
CA LYS A 173 -18.91 3.82 -22.74
C LYS A 173 -17.74 3.10 -23.40
N GLN A 174 -17.35 3.53 -24.61
CA GLN A 174 -16.21 2.92 -25.31
C GLN A 174 -14.90 3.12 -24.54
N PHE A 175 -14.64 4.34 -24.06
CA PHE A 175 -13.46 4.65 -23.26
C PHE A 175 -13.50 3.95 -21.91
N ALA A 176 -14.66 3.88 -21.26
CA ALA A 176 -14.85 3.14 -20.01
C ALA A 176 -14.54 1.65 -20.18
N ARG A 177 -14.94 1.02 -21.30
CA ARG A 177 -14.57 -0.38 -21.60
C ARG A 177 -13.07 -0.58 -21.80
N GLN A 178 -12.41 0.37 -22.46
CA GLN A 178 -10.98 0.32 -22.72
C GLN A 178 -10.17 0.57 -21.45
N ARG A 179 -10.62 1.53 -20.63
CA ARG A 179 -9.93 1.95 -19.40
C ARG A 179 -10.22 1.02 -18.23
N PHE A 180 -11.44 0.47 -18.15
CA PHE A 180 -11.89 -0.44 -17.10
C PHE A 180 -12.27 -1.80 -17.69
N PRO A 181 -11.29 -2.69 -17.93
CA PRO A 181 -11.50 -3.96 -18.58
C PRO A 181 -12.47 -4.85 -17.78
N GLY A 182 -13.38 -5.51 -18.49
CA GLY A 182 -14.28 -6.52 -17.93
C GLY A 182 -13.73 -7.94 -18.06
N LEU A 183 -14.51 -8.92 -17.59
CA LEU A 183 -14.22 -10.35 -17.76
C LEU A 183 -14.18 -10.80 -19.24
N GLY A 184 -13.64 -11.99 -19.51
CA GLY A 184 -13.68 -12.63 -20.84
C GLY A 184 -12.47 -12.35 -21.73
N ALA A 185 -11.37 -11.84 -21.17
CA ALA A 185 -10.08 -11.74 -21.83
C ALA A 185 -8.94 -12.06 -20.85
N SER A 186 -7.77 -12.39 -21.40
CA SER A 186 -6.53 -12.50 -20.62
C SER A 186 -5.89 -11.12 -20.51
N PHE A 187 -5.49 -10.75 -19.30
CA PHE A 187 -4.85 -9.47 -18.98
C PHE A 187 -3.49 -9.70 -18.35
N ASP A 188 -2.62 -8.69 -18.47
CA ASP A 188 -1.35 -8.67 -17.75
C ASP A 188 -1.63 -8.48 -16.24
N PRO A 189 -1.20 -9.41 -15.36
CA PRO A 189 -1.33 -9.24 -13.92
C PRO A 189 -0.74 -7.93 -13.42
N ASP A 190 0.32 -7.38 -14.05
CA ASP A 190 0.95 -6.12 -13.65
C ASP A 190 0.05 -4.88 -13.86
N GLU A 191 -0.95 -4.97 -14.74
CA GLU A 191 -1.86 -3.86 -15.04
C GLU A 191 -3.15 -3.92 -14.19
N VAL A 192 -3.78 -5.09 -14.15
CA VAL A 192 -5.10 -5.28 -13.52
C VAL A 192 -5.04 -5.99 -12.16
N GLY A 193 -3.84 -6.31 -11.71
CA GLY A 193 -3.58 -7.08 -10.49
C GLY A 193 -3.85 -8.58 -10.65
N PRO A 194 -3.23 -9.41 -9.79
CA PRO A 194 -3.25 -10.87 -9.93
C PRO A 194 -4.64 -11.46 -9.69
N LYS A 195 -5.41 -10.94 -8.74
CA LYS A 195 -6.75 -11.46 -8.39
C LYS A 195 -7.71 -11.31 -9.58
N PHE A 196 -7.74 -10.12 -10.20
CA PHE A 196 -8.61 -9.91 -11.36
C PHE A 196 -8.14 -10.67 -12.59
N ALA A 197 -6.83 -10.68 -12.89
CA ALA A 197 -6.28 -11.42 -14.03
C ALA A 197 -6.64 -12.92 -13.94
N GLN A 198 -6.51 -13.52 -12.75
CA GLN A 198 -6.88 -14.91 -12.54
C GLN A 198 -8.39 -15.15 -12.68
N LEU A 199 -9.22 -14.24 -12.17
CA LEU A 199 -10.67 -14.34 -12.26
C LEU A 199 -11.17 -14.19 -13.71
N ALA A 200 -10.63 -13.20 -14.45
CA ALA A 200 -10.94 -12.94 -15.86
C ALA A 200 -10.54 -14.11 -16.77
N ALA A 201 -9.39 -14.75 -16.52
CA ALA A 201 -9.00 -15.97 -17.23
C ALA A 201 -9.96 -17.14 -16.96
N SER A 202 -10.57 -17.19 -15.76
CA SER A 202 -11.48 -18.27 -15.36
C SER A 202 -12.91 -18.07 -15.87
N SER A 203 -13.31 -16.86 -16.23
CA SER A 203 -14.70 -16.54 -16.60
C SER A 203 -15.18 -17.19 -17.91
N HIS A 204 -14.27 -17.77 -18.69
CA HIS A 204 -14.64 -18.54 -19.89
C HIS A 204 -15.22 -19.92 -19.55
N ASP A 205 -14.73 -20.55 -18.49
CA ASP A 205 -15.03 -21.94 -18.16
C ASP A 205 -15.95 -22.10 -16.95
N PHE A 206 -16.07 -21.05 -16.14
CA PHE A 206 -16.79 -21.04 -14.88
C PHE A 206 -17.71 -19.84 -14.78
N ARG A 207 -18.79 -20.00 -14.01
CA ARG A 207 -19.67 -18.90 -13.68
C ARG A 207 -18.95 -17.95 -12.72
N VAL A 208 -18.75 -16.73 -13.17
CA VAL A 208 -18.12 -15.66 -12.39
C VAL A 208 -19.11 -14.49 -12.34
N PRO A 209 -19.36 -13.90 -11.16
CA PRO A 209 -20.20 -12.70 -11.06
C PRO A 209 -19.62 -11.58 -11.92
N ALA A 210 -20.49 -10.86 -12.65
CA ALA A 210 -20.07 -9.78 -13.55
C ALA A 210 -19.13 -8.80 -12.83
N ALA A 211 -18.01 -8.49 -13.47
CA ALA A 211 -16.94 -7.72 -12.85
C ALA A 211 -16.10 -6.94 -13.86
N PHE A 212 -15.43 -5.91 -13.36
CA PHE A 212 -14.38 -5.18 -14.06
C PHE A 212 -13.28 -4.73 -13.11
N CYS A 213 -12.18 -4.28 -13.71
CA CYS A 213 -11.04 -3.77 -12.99
C CYS A 213 -10.87 -2.26 -13.20
N VAL A 214 -10.53 -1.56 -12.12
CA VAL A 214 -9.84 -0.27 -12.13
C VAL A 214 -8.33 -0.56 -12.08
N PRO A 215 -7.58 -0.38 -13.19
CA PRO A 215 -6.17 -0.75 -13.26
C PRO A 215 -5.28 0.00 -12.26
N ALA A 216 -4.12 -0.56 -11.94
CA ALA A 216 -3.15 0.05 -11.03
C ALA A 216 -2.64 1.42 -11.52
N GLY A 217 -2.63 1.64 -12.85
CA GLY A 217 -2.28 2.93 -13.45
C GLY A 217 -3.18 4.08 -13.01
N GLU A 218 -4.46 3.82 -12.71
CA GLU A 218 -5.38 4.87 -12.23
C GLU A 218 -5.01 5.39 -10.85
N PHE A 219 -4.46 4.52 -10.00
CA PHE A 219 -3.95 4.94 -8.70
C PHE A 219 -2.65 5.75 -8.86
N THR A 220 -1.82 5.39 -9.84
CA THR A 220 -0.62 6.17 -10.17
C THR A 220 -1.01 7.58 -10.64
N ASP A 221 -1.99 7.67 -11.54
CA ASP A 221 -2.50 8.94 -12.09
C ASP A 221 -3.25 9.80 -11.05
N ALA A 222 -3.72 9.20 -9.95
CA ALA A 222 -4.39 9.90 -8.85
C ALA A 222 -3.42 10.68 -7.93
N LEU A 223 -2.11 10.38 -7.99
CA LEU A 223 -1.10 11.05 -7.17
C LEU A 223 -0.53 12.27 -7.90
N THR A 224 -0.48 13.39 -7.19
CA THR A 224 0.21 14.60 -7.67
C THR A 224 1.73 14.45 -7.55
N ASP A 225 2.49 15.24 -8.31
CA ASP A 225 3.95 15.27 -8.23
C ASP A 225 4.47 15.54 -6.81
N ALA A 226 3.78 16.42 -6.06
CA ALA A 226 4.13 16.74 -4.68
C ALA A 226 3.92 15.55 -3.73
N GLN A 227 2.83 14.79 -3.93
CA GLN A 227 2.57 13.57 -3.15
C GLN A 227 3.59 12.48 -3.48
N ASN A 228 3.92 12.30 -4.76
CA ASN A 228 4.95 11.35 -5.20
C ASN A 228 6.32 11.68 -4.59
N ALA A 229 6.72 12.95 -4.56
CA ALA A 229 7.97 13.38 -3.93
C ALA A 229 7.97 13.12 -2.42
N ALA A 230 6.87 13.43 -1.72
CA ALA A 230 6.75 13.18 -0.28
C ALA A 230 6.79 11.69 0.09
N LEU A 231 6.16 10.83 -0.73
CA LEU A 231 6.24 9.38 -0.58
C LEU A 231 7.67 8.88 -0.83
N ALA A 232 8.32 9.33 -1.91
CA ALA A 232 9.69 8.95 -2.22
C ALA A 232 10.66 9.28 -1.08
N ASP A 233 10.56 10.48 -0.49
CA ASP A 233 11.34 10.88 0.68
C ASP A 233 11.11 9.94 1.87
N ALA A 234 9.84 9.69 2.23
CA ALA A 234 9.50 8.84 3.37
C ALA A 234 9.97 7.38 3.20
N PHE A 235 9.83 6.81 2.01
CA PHE A 235 10.29 5.44 1.72
C PHE A 235 11.83 5.34 1.65
N THR A 236 12.50 6.37 1.16
CA THR A 236 13.97 6.45 1.16
C THR A 236 14.50 6.52 2.60
N ASP A 237 13.86 7.32 3.46
CA ASP A 237 14.18 7.39 4.89
C ASP A 237 13.96 6.05 5.59
N LEU A 238 12.86 5.34 5.30
CA LEU A 238 12.61 3.99 5.80
C LEU A 238 13.72 3.00 5.39
N LYS A 239 14.16 3.05 4.13
CA LYS A 239 15.23 2.19 3.61
C LYS A 239 16.57 2.49 4.30
N ALA A 240 16.98 3.76 4.32
CA ALA A 240 18.25 4.19 4.90
C ALA A 240 18.34 3.93 6.41
N THR A 241 17.21 4.00 7.12
CA THR A 241 17.15 3.82 8.57
C THR A 241 16.69 2.43 8.99
N VAL A 242 16.49 1.50 8.03
CA VAL A 242 15.98 0.13 8.26
C VAL A 242 14.71 0.14 9.13
N GLY A 243 13.88 1.17 8.93
CA GLY A 243 12.64 1.39 9.64
C GLY A 243 12.77 1.79 11.11
N ALA A 244 13.92 2.26 11.60
CA ALA A 244 14.06 2.74 12.99
C ALA A 244 13.07 3.88 13.32
N PHE A 245 12.75 4.73 12.34
CA PHE A 245 11.74 5.80 12.44
C PHE A 245 10.40 5.41 11.80
N PHE A 246 10.05 4.11 11.82
CA PHE A 246 8.85 3.61 11.15
C PHE A 246 7.59 4.37 11.55
N THR A 247 7.40 4.69 12.83
CA THR A 247 6.21 5.39 13.32
C THR A 247 6.04 6.77 12.65
N ASP A 248 7.12 7.55 12.57
CA ASP A 248 7.09 8.88 11.96
C ASP A 248 6.88 8.81 10.45
N SER A 249 7.62 7.91 9.78
CA SER A 249 7.53 7.75 8.33
C SER A 249 6.19 7.17 7.90
N ALA A 250 5.62 6.23 8.67
CA ALA A 250 4.28 5.71 8.45
C ALA A 250 3.22 6.81 8.61
N ALA A 251 3.33 7.69 9.60
CA ALA A 251 2.41 8.82 9.76
C ALA A 251 2.45 9.79 8.57
N LYS A 252 3.65 10.09 8.03
CA LYS A 252 3.82 10.89 6.81
C LYS A 252 3.17 10.22 5.59
N ILE A 253 3.42 8.93 5.40
CA ILE A 253 2.87 8.14 4.29
C ILE A 253 1.34 8.09 4.37
N GLN A 254 0.78 7.82 5.55
CA GLN A 254 -0.67 7.80 5.78
C GLN A 254 -1.33 9.14 5.49
N LYS A 255 -0.69 10.25 5.87
CA LYS A 255 -1.20 11.59 5.57
C LYS A 255 -1.36 11.80 4.06
N VAL A 256 -0.35 11.42 3.28
CA VAL A 256 -0.42 11.48 1.80
C VAL A 256 -1.51 10.55 1.28
N GLY A 257 -1.56 9.31 1.78
CA GLY A 257 -2.58 8.34 1.41
C GLY A 257 -4.01 8.85 1.63
N ALA A 258 -4.28 9.50 2.77
CA ALA A 258 -5.60 10.03 3.11
C ALA A 258 -6.12 11.12 2.14
N GLU A 259 -5.22 11.80 1.42
CA GLU A 259 -5.54 12.85 0.46
C GLU A 259 -5.73 12.33 -0.98
N VAL A 260 -5.50 11.04 -1.23
CA VAL A 260 -5.69 10.43 -2.56
C VAL A 260 -7.17 10.53 -2.96
N ARG A 261 -7.42 11.08 -4.16
CA ARG A 261 -8.76 11.19 -4.75
C ARG A 261 -8.75 10.74 -6.20
N MET A 262 -9.83 10.09 -6.62
CA MET A 262 -10.02 9.71 -8.01
C MET A 262 -10.17 10.96 -8.89
N PRO A 263 -9.38 11.10 -9.97
CA PRO A 263 -9.55 12.21 -10.91
C PRO A 263 -10.96 12.26 -11.51
N GLU A 264 -11.49 13.46 -11.75
CA GLU A 264 -12.87 13.65 -12.22
C GLU A 264 -13.16 12.91 -13.53
N GLN A 265 -12.17 12.81 -14.42
CA GLN A 265 -12.32 12.06 -15.67
C GLN A 265 -12.43 10.54 -15.43
N ALA A 266 -11.64 9.98 -14.51
CA ALA A 266 -11.74 8.58 -14.12
C ALA A 266 -13.08 8.29 -13.43
N ARG A 267 -13.54 9.21 -12.57
CA ARG A 267 -14.87 9.16 -11.93
C ARG A 267 -16.00 9.10 -12.96
N LYS A 268 -15.96 9.96 -13.99
CA LYS A 268 -16.95 9.97 -15.07
C LYS A 268 -16.98 8.64 -15.83
N LEU A 269 -15.81 8.09 -16.17
CA LEU A 269 -15.71 6.80 -16.84
C LEU A 269 -16.19 5.65 -15.94
N LEU A 270 -15.95 5.74 -14.62
CA LEU A 270 -16.35 4.72 -13.67
C LEU A 270 -17.87 4.69 -13.57
N ALA A 271 -18.52 5.86 -13.48
CA ALA A 271 -19.97 6.00 -13.53
C ALA A 271 -20.55 5.39 -14.82
N ALA A 272 -19.94 5.67 -15.98
CA ALA A 272 -20.36 5.09 -17.25
C ALA A 272 -20.22 3.57 -17.27
N ARG A 273 -19.13 3.02 -16.69
CA ARG A 273 -18.88 1.57 -16.60
C ARG A 273 -19.88 0.87 -15.69
N LEU A 274 -20.16 1.45 -14.53
CA LEU A 274 -21.14 0.95 -13.57
C LEU A 274 -22.54 0.90 -14.19
N GLY A 275 -22.99 2.01 -14.81
CA GLY A 275 -24.31 2.06 -15.43
C GLY A 275 -24.47 1.12 -16.63
N GLU A 276 -23.38 0.81 -17.35
CA GLU A 276 -23.39 -0.14 -18.46
C GLU A 276 -23.50 -1.59 -17.98
N MET A 277 -22.72 -1.97 -16.97
CA MET A 277 -22.54 -3.38 -16.57
C MET A 277 -23.49 -3.81 -15.46
N PHE A 278 -23.94 -2.85 -14.68
CA PHE A 278 -24.81 -3.06 -13.54
C PHE A 278 -26.06 -2.17 -13.64
N PRO A 279 -26.84 -2.28 -14.73
CA PRO A 279 -28.05 -1.48 -14.88
C PRO A 279 -29.04 -1.79 -13.74
N PRO A 280 -29.80 -0.78 -13.27
CA PRO A 280 -30.85 -1.00 -12.27
C PRO A 280 -31.82 -2.08 -12.74
N SER A 281 -32.16 -3.00 -11.84
CA SER A 281 -33.09 -4.09 -12.13
C SER A 281 -34.28 -4.00 -11.17
N GLY A 282 -35.51 -3.89 -11.71
CA GLY A 282 -36.71 -3.76 -10.89
C GLY A 282 -36.77 -2.50 -10.01
N GLY A 283 -36.05 -1.44 -10.38
CA GLY A 283 -36.00 -0.17 -9.63
C GLY A 283 -34.99 -0.14 -8.48
N ALA A 284 -34.22 -1.21 -8.25
CA ALA A 284 -33.14 -1.27 -7.27
C ALA A 284 -31.76 -1.16 -7.94
N GLU A 285 -30.84 -0.46 -7.30
CA GLU A 285 -29.44 -0.42 -7.70
C GLU A 285 -28.73 -1.76 -7.43
N ALA A 286 -27.65 -2.00 -8.17
CA ALA A 286 -26.79 -3.15 -7.96
C ALA A 286 -25.97 -3.03 -6.67
N GLU A 287 -25.93 -4.10 -5.87
CA GLU A 287 -24.94 -4.26 -4.79
C GLU A 287 -23.63 -4.79 -5.34
N LEU A 288 -22.52 -4.19 -4.92
CA LEU A 288 -21.18 -4.48 -5.44
C LEU A 288 -20.22 -4.84 -4.30
N ALA A 289 -19.24 -5.66 -4.64
CA ALA A 289 -18.03 -5.92 -3.88
C ALA A 289 -16.85 -5.21 -4.56
N VAL A 290 -16.17 -4.34 -3.83
CA VAL A 290 -14.99 -3.58 -4.29
C VAL A 290 -13.78 -4.12 -3.54
N ARG A 291 -12.89 -4.82 -4.25
CA ARG A 291 -11.79 -5.59 -3.66
C ARG A 291 -10.45 -5.09 -4.19
N SER A 292 -9.51 -4.87 -3.28
CA SER A 292 -8.11 -4.62 -3.65
C SER A 292 -7.48 -5.83 -4.33
N SER A 293 -6.66 -5.58 -5.35
CA SER A 293 -5.89 -6.58 -6.10
C SER A 293 -4.44 -6.11 -6.22
N GLY A 294 -3.66 -6.35 -5.16
CA GLY A 294 -2.29 -5.86 -5.02
C GLY A 294 -1.29 -6.74 -5.75
N LEU A 295 -0.39 -6.13 -6.51
CA LEU A 295 0.72 -6.84 -7.17
C LEU A 295 1.68 -7.47 -6.16
N ASP A 296 1.68 -6.92 -4.94
CA ASP A 296 2.56 -7.35 -3.88
C ASP A 296 2.01 -8.51 -3.01
N GLU A 297 0.72 -8.86 -3.15
CA GLU A 297 0.01 -9.81 -2.28
C GLU A 297 0.38 -11.28 -2.53
N ASP A 298 0.67 -11.64 -3.79
CA ASP A 298 0.74 -13.04 -4.27
C ASP A 298 2.12 -13.42 -4.82
N THR A 299 3.20 -13.18 -4.07
CA THR A 299 4.56 -13.59 -4.47
C THR A 299 5.03 -14.85 -3.75
N GLU A 300 5.77 -15.73 -4.44
CA GLU A 300 6.23 -17.06 -3.97
C GLU A 300 6.97 -17.06 -2.60
N GLY A 301 7.49 -15.91 -2.13
CA GLY A 301 8.28 -15.79 -0.91
C GLY A 301 7.56 -15.24 0.34
N SER A 302 6.43 -14.55 0.18
CA SER A 302 5.71 -13.87 1.27
C SER A 302 4.27 -13.56 0.82
N SER A 303 3.28 -14.27 1.34
CA SER A 303 1.87 -13.87 1.19
C SER A 303 1.62 -12.65 2.09
N LEU A 304 1.31 -11.50 1.48
CA LEU A 304 0.83 -10.30 2.17
C LEU A 304 -0.71 -10.30 2.21
N ALA A 305 -1.30 -11.49 2.24
CA ALA A 305 -2.73 -11.69 2.10
C ALA A 305 -3.50 -11.03 3.25
N GLY A 306 -4.63 -10.38 2.91
CA GLY A 306 -5.55 -9.82 3.90
C GLY A 306 -5.15 -8.46 4.49
N ILE A 307 -4.10 -7.82 3.98
CA ILE A 307 -3.64 -6.53 4.50
C ILE A 307 -4.37 -5.34 3.84
N HIS A 308 -4.90 -5.50 2.64
CA HIS A 308 -5.61 -4.44 1.92
C HIS A 308 -7.13 -4.54 2.08
N THR A 309 -7.78 -3.39 1.99
CA THR A 309 -9.22 -3.24 2.21
C THR A 309 -10.04 -3.93 1.11
N SER A 310 -11.18 -4.50 1.51
CA SER A 310 -12.29 -4.89 0.63
C SER A 310 -13.59 -4.33 1.21
N VAL A 311 -14.47 -3.80 0.37
CA VAL A 311 -15.73 -3.17 0.78
C VAL A 311 -16.88 -3.91 0.10
N LEU A 312 -17.82 -4.43 0.87
CA LEU A 312 -19.01 -5.13 0.36
C LEU A 312 -20.27 -4.26 0.49
N GLY A 313 -21.32 -4.61 -0.24
CA GLY A 313 -22.62 -3.95 -0.17
C GLY A 313 -22.63 -2.53 -0.73
N VAL A 314 -21.75 -2.25 -1.70
CA VAL A 314 -21.59 -0.92 -2.28
C VAL A 314 -22.68 -0.67 -3.32
N THR A 315 -23.45 0.42 -3.16
CA THR A 315 -24.53 0.80 -4.08
C THR A 315 -24.37 2.24 -4.55
N GLY A 316 -24.50 2.45 -5.86
CA GLY A 316 -24.41 3.78 -6.46
C GLY A 316 -22.98 4.24 -6.76
N VAL A 317 -22.87 5.28 -7.59
CA VAL A 317 -21.57 5.75 -8.12
C VAL A 317 -20.68 6.31 -7.01
N ASP A 318 -21.23 7.15 -6.12
CA ASP A 318 -20.43 7.84 -5.10
C ASP A 318 -19.85 6.86 -4.07
N ALA A 319 -20.63 5.85 -3.67
CA ALA A 319 -20.13 4.80 -2.78
C ALA A 319 -19.08 3.91 -3.46
N ALA A 320 -19.21 3.65 -4.77
CA ALA A 320 -18.19 2.93 -5.54
C ALA A 320 -16.88 3.71 -5.64
N VAL A 321 -16.93 5.03 -5.84
CA VAL A 321 -15.73 5.89 -5.82
C VAL A 321 -15.06 5.84 -4.44
N GLU A 322 -15.80 6.05 -3.36
CA GLU A 322 -15.26 5.99 -2.00
C GLU A 322 -14.66 4.60 -1.68
N ALA A 323 -15.29 3.52 -2.13
CA ALA A 323 -14.78 2.17 -1.93
C ALA A 323 -13.46 1.91 -2.70
N VAL A 324 -13.33 2.44 -3.93
CA VAL A 324 -12.08 2.38 -4.70
C VAL A 324 -10.99 3.20 -4.01
N GLU A 325 -11.31 4.42 -3.57
CA GLU A 325 -10.38 5.26 -2.82
C GLU A 325 -9.98 4.63 -1.49
N ALA A 326 -10.90 3.94 -0.79
CA ALA A 326 -10.59 3.19 0.43
C ALA A 326 -9.59 2.05 0.17
N CYS A 327 -9.74 1.34 -0.95
CA CYS A 327 -8.75 0.34 -1.37
C CYS A 327 -7.39 1.00 -1.60
N TRP A 328 -7.33 2.12 -2.34
CA TRP A 328 -6.09 2.87 -2.58
C TRP A 328 -5.44 3.38 -1.28
N ARG A 329 -6.23 3.96 -0.37
CA ARG A 329 -5.77 4.42 0.96
C ARG A 329 -5.13 3.29 1.76
N SER A 330 -5.72 2.08 1.72
CA SER A 330 -5.19 0.90 2.42
C SER A 330 -3.78 0.50 1.99
N HIS A 331 -3.35 0.88 0.79
CA HIS A 331 -1.97 0.65 0.33
C HIS A 331 -0.93 1.40 1.20
N TYR A 332 -1.30 2.58 1.71
CA TYR A 332 -0.45 3.47 2.49
C TYR A 332 -0.71 3.39 4.01
N GLU A 333 -1.57 2.48 4.46
CA GLU A 333 -1.76 2.23 5.88
C GLU A 333 -0.54 1.53 6.50
N ALA A 334 -0.33 1.74 7.81
CA ALA A 334 0.88 1.25 8.48
C ALA A 334 1.07 -0.27 8.37
N PRO A 335 0.05 -1.13 8.51
CA PRO A 335 0.22 -2.57 8.32
C PRO A 335 0.72 -2.93 6.91
N ALA A 336 0.15 -2.30 5.87
CA ALA A 336 0.54 -2.49 4.47
C ALA A 336 1.97 -2.03 4.19
N VAL A 337 2.35 -0.86 4.71
CA VAL A 337 3.72 -0.36 4.58
C VAL A 337 4.68 -1.28 5.33
N ALA A 338 4.41 -1.63 6.60
CA ALA A 338 5.28 -2.49 7.41
C ALA A 338 5.53 -3.84 6.74
N ALA A 339 4.49 -4.45 6.17
CA ALA A 339 4.59 -5.75 5.55
C ALA A 339 5.42 -5.72 4.25
N ARG A 340 5.28 -4.66 3.43
CA ARG A 340 6.14 -4.41 2.25
C ARG A 340 7.60 -4.20 2.65
N ILE A 341 7.85 -3.36 3.66
CA ILE A 341 9.21 -3.07 4.14
C ILE A 341 9.88 -4.33 4.70
N ARG A 342 9.16 -5.13 5.51
CA ARG A 342 9.63 -6.45 5.98
C ARG A 342 10.03 -7.36 4.83
N ALA A 343 9.26 -7.37 3.74
CA ALA A 343 9.54 -8.12 2.52
C ALA A 343 10.67 -7.51 1.64
N GLY A 344 11.30 -6.42 2.08
CA GLY A 344 12.38 -5.75 1.36
C GLY A 344 11.90 -4.85 0.21
N ARG A 345 10.61 -4.47 0.21
CA ARG A 345 10.00 -3.64 -0.84
C ARG A 345 9.81 -2.21 -0.36
N PHE A 346 10.58 -1.31 -0.97
CA PHE A 346 10.61 0.12 -0.63
C PHE A 346 10.08 1.03 -1.74
N SER A 347 9.47 0.47 -2.79
CA SER A 347 8.94 1.30 -3.87
C SER A 347 7.78 2.15 -3.35
N PRO A 348 7.83 3.48 -3.52
CA PRO A 348 6.73 4.37 -3.15
C PRO A 348 5.58 4.29 -4.16
N ALA A 349 5.83 3.78 -5.37
CA ALA A 349 4.85 3.78 -6.45
C ALA A 349 3.67 2.85 -6.12
N PRO A 350 2.42 3.33 -6.30
CA PRO A 350 1.25 2.51 -6.04
C PRO A 350 1.17 1.34 -7.03
N ARG A 351 0.99 0.14 -6.49
CA ARG A 351 0.91 -1.12 -7.26
C ARG A 351 -0.36 -1.91 -6.90
N LEU A 352 -1.50 -1.21 -6.90
CA LEU A 352 -2.78 -1.74 -6.45
C LEU A 352 -3.87 -1.45 -7.47
N ALA A 353 -4.38 -2.50 -8.11
CA ALA A 353 -5.60 -2.45 -8.89
C ALA A 353 -6.81 -2.70 -7.99
N VAL A 354 -8.01 -2.36 -8.47
CA VAL A 354 -9.27 -2.57 -7.72
C VAL A 354 -10.27 -3.32 -8.58
N LEU A 355 -10.74 -4.45 -8.08
CA LEU A 355 -11.80 -5.26 -8.66
C LEU A 355 -13.16 -4.74 -8.20
N VAL A 356 -14.04 -4.42 -9.15
CA VAL A 356 -15.46 -4.09 -8.89
C VAL A 356 -16.31 -5.23 -9.43
N GLN A 357 -16.96 -5.96 -8.54
CA GLN A 357 -17.69 -7.19 -8.85
C GLN A 357 -19.13 -7.10 -8.33
N ARG A 358 -20.09 -7.70 -9.05
CA ARG A 358 -21.45 -7.88 -8.54
C ARG A 358 -21.41 -8.70 -7.24
N LEU A 359 -22.02 -8.17 -6.17
CA LEU A 359 -22.20 -8.94 -4.94
C LEU A 359 -23.25 -10.02 -5.15
N VAL A 360 -22.88 -11.28 -4.93
CA VAL A 360 -23.83 -12.40 -4.89
C VAL A 360 -24.48 -12.39 -3.51
N ARG A 361 -25.79 -12.67 -3.44
CA ARG A 361 -26.49 -12.94 -2.17
C ARG A 361 -26.67 -14.45 -2.03
N PRO A 362 -25.68 -15.16 -1.48
CA PRO A 362 -25.68 -16.61 -1.45
C PRO A 362 -26.61 -17.20 -0.39
N ASP A 363 -27.11 -18.40 -0.67
CA ASP A 363 -27.62 -19.31 0.36
C ASP A 363 -26.44 -19.91 1.14
N PHE A 364 -25.36 -20.24 0.44
CA PHE A 364 -24.11 -20.75 1.03
C PHE A 364 -22.89 -20.13 0.37
N ALA A 365 -21.86 -19.83 1.16
CA ALA A 365 -20.57 -19.41 0.64
C ALA A 365 -19.43 -20.01 1.45
N GLY A 366 -18.25 -20.08 0.86
CA GLY A 366 -17.12 -20.71 1.52
C GLY A 366 -15.82 -20.64 0.75
N VAL A 367 -14.85 -21.36 1.28
CA VAL A 367 -13.52 -21.58 0.70
C VAL A 367 -13.32 -23.07 0.39
N ALA A 368 -12.54 -23.36 -0.63
CA ALA A 368 -12.20 -24.72 -1.01
C ALA A 368 -10.75 -24.83 -1.48
N PHE A 369 -10.08 -25.88 -1.05
CA PHE A 369 -8.65 -26.07 -1.23
C PHE A 369 -8.33 -27.43 -1.83
N THR A 370 -7.23 -27.54 -2.56
CA THR A 370 -6.66 -28.82 -2.98
C THR A 370 -5.27 -29.03 -2.37
N GLY A 371 -4.92 -30.22 -1.90
CA GLY A 371 -3.55 -30.50 -1.42
C GLY A 371 -3.23 -30.00 -0.01
N LEU A 372 -4.22 -29.55 0.76
CA LEU A 372 -4.05 -29.01 2.12
C LEU A 372 -3.40 -30.00 3.11
N ASP A 373 -3.74 -31.29 2.98
CA ASP A 373 -3.23 -32.40 3.80
C ASP A 373 -2.08 -33.17 3.12
N GLY A 374 -1.54 -32.61 2.03
CA GLY A 374 -0.54 -33.28 1.19
C GLY A 374 -1.14 -34.24 0.15
N ASP A 375 -2.46 -34.46 0.14
CA ASP A 375 -3.14 -35.20 -0.92
C ASP A 375 -3.66 -34.24 -1.99
N ALA A 376 -2.90 -34.14 -3.08
CA ALA A 376 -3.25 -33.38 -4.28
C ALA A 376 -4.61 -33.73 -4.91
N GLY A 377 -5.15 -34.93 -4.67
CA GLY A 377 -6.43 -35.40 -5.21
C GLY A 377 -7.65 -35.03 -4.37
N ARG A 378 -7.45 -34.69 -3.09
CA ARG A 378 -8.51 -34.37 -2.14
C ARG A 378 -8.86 -32.88 -2.20
N VAL A 379 -10.17 -32.60 -2.28
CA VAL A 379 -10.70 -31.24 -2.13
C VAL A 379 -11.24 -31.10 -0.71
N THR A 380 -10.74 -30.12 0.04
CA THR A 380 -11.31 -29.73 1.34
C THR A 380 -12.21 -28.52 1.13
N VAL A 381 -13.39 -28.51 1.72
CA VAL A 381 -14.38 -27.41 1.63
C VAL A 381 -14.77 -26.96 3.03
N GLU A 382 -14.71 -25.65 3.28
CA GLU A 382 -15.19 -24.99 4.49
C GLU A 382 -16.22 -23.93 4.11
N TYR A 383 -17.40 -23.94 4.72
CA TYR A 383 -18.53 -23.13 4.28
C TYR A 383 -19.51 -22.76 5.39
N VAL A 384 -20.30 -21.71 5.15
CA VAL A 384 -21.32 -21.14 6.04
C VAL A 384 -22.62 -20.87 5.28
N GLU A 385 -23.72 -20.72 6.03
CA GLU A 385 -24.97 -20.19 5.49
C GLU A 385 -24.84 -18.66 5.35
N GLY A 386 -25.25 -18.10 4.21
CA GLY A 386 -25.10 -16.67 3.91
C GLY A 386 -23.70 -16.29 3.42
N LEU A 387 -23.29 -15.03 3.66
CA LEU A 387 -22.04 -14.46 3.14
C LEU A 387 -20.79 -15.04 3.84
N ALA A 388 -19.75 -15.33 3.06
CA ALA A 388 -18.49 -15.88 3.56
C ALA A 388 -17.60 -14.89 4.33
N ASP A 389 -17.98 -13.61 4.46
CA ASP A 389 -17.19 -12.63 5.22
C ASP A 389 -17.05 -13.05 6.69
N GLU A 390 -18.09 -13.66 7.27
CA GLU A 390 -18.06 -14.19 8.65
C GLU A 390 -17.12 -15.41 8.80
N LEU A 391 -16.88 -16.14 7.71
CA LEU A 391 -15.94 -17.27 7.64
C LEU A 391 -14.50 -16.77 7.54
N VAL A 392 -14.24 -15.80 6.66
CA VAL A 392 -12.90 -15.20 6.47
C VAL A 392 -12.46 -14.43 7.71
N ALA A 393 -13.39 -13.78 8.41
CA ALA A 393 -13.13 -13.10 9.69
C ALA A 393 -13.08 -14.06 10.91
N GLY A 394 -13.32 -15.37 10.73
CA GLY A 394 -13.22 -16.35 11.83
C GLY A 394 -14.29 -16.23 12.93
N VAL A 395 -15.40 -15.52 12.67
CA VAL A 395 -16.47 -15.26 13.65
C VAL A 395 -17.51 -16.39 13.69
N ALA A 396 -17.71 -17.09 12.57
CA ALA A 396 -18.63 -18.22 12.46
C ALA A 396 -17.91 -19.57 12.54
N VAL A 397 -18.53 -20.58 13.17
CA VAL A 397 -18.02 -21.96 13.16
C VAL A 397 -18.27 -22.57 11.77
N PRO A 398 -17.24 -22.85 10.96
CA PRO A 398 -17.42 -23.39 9.61
C PRO A 398 -17.99 -24.80 9.64
N ARG A 399 -18.83 -25.16 8.67
CA ARG A 399 -19.01 -26.56 8.30
C ARG A 399 -17.84 -26.99 7.45
N ARG A 400 -17.22 -28.14 7.77
CA ARG A 400 -16.11 -28.71 7.00
C ARG A 400 -16.49 -30.05 6.39
N THR A 401 -16.07 -30.27 5.16
CA THR A 401 -16.16 -31.55 4.47
C THR A 401 -14.99 -31.73 3.51
N ASP A 402 -14.82 -32.94 2.99
CA ASP A 402 -13.92 -33.20 1.87
C ASP A 402 -14.60 -34.01 0.77
N SER A 403 -13.91 -34.15 -0.36
CA SER A 403 -14.38 -34.88 -1.53
C SER A 403 -14.65 -36.37 -1.28
N ASP A 404 -14.00 -36.99 -0.29
CA ASP A 404 -14.14 -38.42 0.00
C ASP A 404 -15.39 -38.66 0.86
N VAL A 405 -15.61 -37.82 1.86
CA VAL A 405 -16.83 -37.78 2.67
C VAL A 405 -18.05 -37.47 1.79
N LEU A 406 -17.91 -36.54 0.84
CA LEU A 406 -18.96 -36.24 -0.13
C LEU A 406 -19.24 -37.45 -1.04
N ALA A 407 -18.22 -38.21 -1.47
CA ALA A 407 -18.44 -39.41 -2.26
C ALA A 407 -19.15 -40.54 -1.49
N ALA A 408 -18.99 -40.60 -0.16
CA ALA A 408 -19.63 -41.59 0.70
C ALA A 408 -21.13 -41.35 0.96
N GLY A 409 -21.66 -40.15 0.67
CA GLY A 409 -23.10 -39.87 0.63
C GLY A 409 -23.83 -39.81 1.99
N THR A 410 -23.14 -39.53 3.10
CA THR A 410 -23.73 -39.63 4.45
C THR A 410 -24.33 -38.30 4.96
N GLY A 411 -25.61 -38.32 5.36
CA GLY A 411 -26.18 -37.43 6.39
C GLY A 411 -26.45 -35.96 6.03
N ARG A 412 -26.41 -35.56 4.74
CA ARG A 412 -26.69 -34.18 4.29
C ARG A 412 -27.99 -34.06 3.52
N ASP A 413 -28.55 -32.86 3.48
CA ASP A 413 -29.67 -32.53 2.60
C ASP A 413 -29.27 -32.69 1.12
N ALA A 414 -30.21 -33.09 0.26
CA ALA A 414 -29.93 -33.40 -1.14
C ALA A 414 -29.48 -32.17 -1.94
N ALA A 415 -30.02 -30.97 -1.65
CA ALA A 415 -29.63 -29.74 -2.32
C ALA A 415 -28.24 -29.27 -1.88
N GLU A 416 -27.96 -29.32 -0.58
CA GLU A 416 -26.63 -29.01 -0.02
C GLU A 416 -25.56 -29.97 -0.59
N HIS A 417 -25.88 -31.26 -0.71
CA HIS A 417 -24.96 -32.26 -1.27
C HIS A 417 -24.62 -31.99 -2.75
N GLU A 418 -25.62 -31.65 -3.57
CA GLU A 418 -25.42 -31.36 -4.99
C GLU A 418 -24.60 -30.08 -5.17
N MET A 419 -24.88 -29.03 -4.40
CA MET A 419 -24.09 -27.79 -4.40
C MET A 419 -22.62 -28.06 -4.04
N LEU A 420 -22.35 -28.84 -2.99
CA LEU A 420 -20.98 -29.21 -2.62
C LEU A 420 -20.27 -30.06 -3.68
N ARG A 421 -21.00 -30.92 -4.42
CA ARG A 421 -20.44 -31.63 -5.58
C ARG A 421 -20.03 -30.67 -6.69
N GLN A 422 -20.84 -29.64 -6.96
CA GLN A 422 -20.51 -28.61 -7.95
C GLN A 422 -19.27 -27.81 -7.54
N VAL A 423 -19.13 -27.47 -6.25
CA VAL A 423 -17.91 -26.84 -5.71
C VAL A 423 -16.69 -27.74 -5.93
N VAL A 424 -16.76 -29.02 -5.58
CA VAL A 424 -15.65 -29.98 -5.77
C VAL A 424 -15.27 -30.12 -7.24
N ASP A 425 -16.24 -30.19 -8.16
CA ASP A 425 -15.97 -30.26 -9.60
C ASP A 425 -15.28 -28.98 -10.11
N LEU A 426 -15.80 -27.82 -9.71
CA LEU A 426 -15.22 -26.51 -10.03
C LEU A 426 -13.75 -26.43 -9.58
N VAL A 427 -13.46 -26.81 -8.34
CA VAL A 427 -12.12 -26.74 -7.75
C VAL A 427 -11.15 -27.71 -8.43
N ARG A 428 -11.61 -28.94 -8.74
CA ARG A 428 -10.80 -29.93 -9.48
C ARG A 428 -10.47 -29.45 -10.88
N ARG A 429 -11.44 -28.87 -11.60
CA ARG A 429 -11.24 -28.32 -12.93
C ARG A 429 -10.29 -27.12 -12.91
N LEU A 430 -10.41 -26.23 -11.92
CA LEU A 430 -9.46 -25.13 -11.71
C LEU A 430 -8.05 -25.65 -11.44
N ARG A 431 -7.87 -26.58 -10.52
CA ARG A 431 -6.56 -27.21 -10.27
C ARG A 431 -5.97 -27.80 -11.56
N ALA A 432 -6.77 -28.55 -12.32
CA ALA A 432 -6.32 -29.18 -13.55
C ALA A 432 -5.92 -28.15 -14.63
N SER A 433 -6.64 -27.03 -14.76
CA SER A 433 -6.30 -25.97 -15.71
C SER A 433 -5.09 -25.15 -15.28
N ARG A 434 -4.87 -24.99 -13.97
CA ARG A 434 -3.75 -24.21 -13.40
C ARG A 434 -2.46 -25.00 -13.26
N GLY A 435 -2.54 -26.32 -13.12
CA GLY A 435 -1.36 -27.18 -12.94
C GLY A 435 -0.71 -27.10 -11.55
N HIS A 436 -1.32 -26.39 -10.61
CA HIS A 436 -0.87 -26.25 -9.22
C HIS A 436 -2.06 -26.33 -8.25
N ASP A 437 -1.78 -26.49 -6.96
CA ASP A 437 -2.80 -26.47 -5.91
C ASP A 437 -3.50 -25.10 -5.88
N VAL A 438 -4.80 -25.08 -5.60
CA VAL A 438 -5.62 -23.85 -5.61
C VAL A 438 -6.33 -23.62 -4.27
N ASP A 439 -6.50 -22.35 -3.95
CA ASP A 439 -7.38 -21.79 -2.92
C ASP A 439 -8.51 -21.02 -3.65
N VAL A 440 -9.76 -21.38 -3.39
CA VAL A 440 -10.93 -20.91 -4.12
C VAL A 440 -11.99 -20.38 -3.17
N GLU A 441 -12.38 -19.11 -3.34
CA GLU A 441 -13.58 -18.53 -2.73
C GLU A 441 -14.77 -18.72 -3.67
N TRP A 442 -15.89 -19.20 -3.13
CA TRP A 442 -17.10 -19.49 -3.89
C TRP A 442 -18.37 -19.04 -3.16
N ALA A 443 -19.42 -18.78 -3.93
CA ALA A 443 -20.74 -18.41 -3.44
C ALA A 443 -21.80 -19.17 -4.25
N ALA A 444 -22.83 -19.69 -3.60
CA ALA A 444 -23.91 -20.43 -4.23
C ALA A 444 -25.26 -19.74 -3.96
N ASP A 445 -25.99 -19.46 -5.03
CA ASP A 445 -27.35 -18.94 -4.99
C ASP A 445 -28.31 -19.90 -5.75
N THR A 446 -29.54 -19.44 -5.98
CA THR A 446 -30.56 -20.23 -6.69
C THR A 446 -30.20 -20.52 -8.15
N GLU A 447 -29.25 -19.79 -8.74
CA GLU A 447 -28.80 -20.01 -10.10
C GLU A 447 -27.63 -21.01 -10.17
N GLY A 448 -26.89 -21.22 -9.08
CA GLY A 448 -25.81 -22.21 -8.95
C GLY A 448 -24.57 -21.70 -8.23
N VAL A 449 -23.45 -22.42 -8.39
CA VAL A 449 -22.15 -22.06 -7.79
C VAL A 449 -21.40 -21.04 -8.66
N HIS A 450 -21.00 -19.94 -8.04
CA HIS A 450 -20.21 -18.85 -8.61
C HIS A 450 -18.77 -18.92 -8.07
N LEU A 451 -17.80 -18.81 -8.97
CA LEU A 451 -16.40 -18.55 -8.63
C LEU A 451 -16.25 -17.07 -8.29
N VAL A 452 -15.90 -16.78 -7.04
CA VAL A 452 -15.70 -15.41 -6.56
C VAL A 452 -14.23 -15.02 -6.65
N GLN A 453 -13.33 -15.92 -6.23
CA GLN A 453 -11.89 -15.69 -6.30
C GLN A 453 -11.11 -17.02 -6.40
N VAL A 454 -9.95 -16.98 -7.05
CA VAL A 454 -8.99 -18.09 -7.08
C VAL A 454 -7.58 -17.58 -6.85
N ARG A 455 -6.78 -18.35 -6.12
CA ARG A 455 -5.37 -18.09 -5.81
C ARG A 455 -4.57 -19.40 -5.85
N PRO A 456 -3.24 -19.37 -6.10
CA PRO A 456 -2.38 -20.53 -5.89
C PRO A 456 -2.31 -20.87 -4.40
N LEU A 457 -2.48 -22.15 -4.05
CA LEU A 457 -2.28 -22.61 -2.68
C LEU A 457 -0.77 -22.77 -2.43
N THR A 458 -0.19 -21.87 -1.63
CA THR A 458 1.22 -21.95 -1.21
C THR A 458 1.38 -22.80 0.06
N ALA A 459 0.73 -23.97 0.04
CA ALA A 459 0.30 -24.78 1.20
C ALA A 459 1.40 -25.16 2.20
N SER A 460 2.67 -25.27 1.77
CA SER A 460 3.72 -25.78 2.65
C SER A 460 4.19 -24.77 3.71
N ARG A 461 3.79 -23.49 3.64
CA ARG A 461 4.18 -22.46 4.62
C ARG A 461 3.03 -21.79 5.39
N GLU A 462 1.81 -21.77 4.87
CA GLU A 462 0.68 -21.05 5.50
C GLU A 462 0.05 -21.80 6.69
N VAL A 463 -0.07 -23.13 6.63
CA VAL A 463 -0.67 -23.93 7.71
C VAL A 463 0.18 -23.90 8.99
N ALA A 464 1.51 -23.85 8.85
CA ALA A 464 2.43 -23.73 10.00
C ALA A 464 2.46 -22.31 10.62
N ARG A 465 1.82 -21.33 9.96
CA ARG A 465 1.79 -19.93 10.37
C ARG A 465 0.47 -19.50 10.99
N ARG A 466 -0.53 -20.38 11.16
CA ARG A 466 -1.82 -20.02 11.76
C ARG A 466 -2.12 -20.87 13.00
N SER A 467 -2.80 -20.25 13.95
CA SER A 467 -3.37 -20.92 15.12
C SER A 467 -4.78 -20.37 15.37
N ALA A 468 -5.76 -21.28 15.44
CA ALA A 468 -7.12 -20.94 15.85
C ALA A 468 -7.22 -20.67 17.36
N GLU A 469 -6.25 -21.15 18.14
CA GLU A 469 -6.14 -20.86 19.57
C GLU A 469 -5.39 -19.54 19.81
N PRO A 470 -5.70 -18.78 20.88
CA PRO A 470 -4.92 -17.62 21.28
C PRO A 470 -3.48 -18.00 21.64
N VAL A 471 -2.49 -17.32 21.04
CA VAL A 471 -1.06 -17.58 21.27
C VAL A 471 -0.37 -16.31 21.75
N THR A 472 0.36 -16.42 22.87
CA THR A 472 1.30 -15.41 23.39
C THR A 472 2.42 -16.13 24.14
N GLU A 473 3.54 -16.41 23.46
CA GLU A 473 4.69 -17.17 23.98
C GLU A 473 5.94 -16.29 23.98
N ALA A 474 6.59 -16.13 25.13
CA ALA A 474 7.80 -15.30 25.27
C ALA A 474 8.97 -16.11 25.88
N HIS A 475 10.14 -16.02 25.25
CA HIS A 475 11.37 -16.67 25.71
C HIS A 475 12.51 -15.65 25.84
N ARG A 476 13.40 -15.82 26.82
CA ARG A 476 14.56 -14.95 27.02
C ARG A 476 15.54 -15.08 25.86
N LEU A 477 15.87 -13.94 25.24
CA LEU A 477 16.69 -13.88 24.02
C LEU A 477 18.07 -14.53 24.18
N TYR A 478 18.70 -14.41 25.36
CA TYR A 478 20.08 -14.88 25.60
C TYR A 478 20.20 -16.01 26.63
N ALA A 479 19.10 -16.40 27.29
CA ALA A 479 19.13 -17.32 28.42
C ALA A 479 18.39 -18.64 28.17
N ASP A 480 17.39 -18.64 27.29
CA ASP A 480 16.55 -19.81 27.05
C ASP A 480 16.90 -20.46 25.70
N ASP A 481 17.01 -21.79 25.69
CA ASP A 481 16.94 -22.54 24.44
C ASP A 481 15.49 -22.48 23.93
N LEU A 482 15.31 -22.09 22.66
CA LEU A 482 13.98 -22.04 22.07
C LEU A 482 13.41 -23.47 21.92
N PRO A 483 12.12 -23.69 22.20
CA PRO A 483 11.49 -25.00 22.03
C PRO A 483 11.64 -25.54 20.60
N ALA A 484 11.75 -26.86 20.47
CA ALA A 484 11.76 -27.52 19.17
C ALA A 484 10.47 -27.18 18.39
N GLY A 485 10.61 -26.59 17.20
CA GLY A 485 9.48 -26.15 16.38
C GLY A 485 9.01 -24.72 16.64
N PHE A 486 9.67 -23.94 17.50
CA PHE A 486 9.42 -22.51 17.63
C PHE A 486 9.80 -21.79 16.33
N GLY A 487 8.79 -21.27 15.63
CA GLY A 487 8.98 -20.62 14.34
C GLY A 487 9.50 -19.19 14.51
N LEU A 488 10.76 -18.92 14.16
CA LEU A 488 11.34 -17.57 14.24
C LEU A 488 10.88 -16.61 13.12
N GLY A 489 10.28 -17.13 12.05
CA GLY A 489 9.75 -16.29 10.97
C GLY A 489 10.78 -15.29 10.40
N ALA A 490 10.35 -14.03 10.24
CA ALA A 490 11.16 -12.96 9.66
C ALA A 490 12.35 -12.52 10.53
N VAL A 491 12.35 -12.83 11.83
CA VAL A 491 13.42 -12.43 12.76
C VAL A 491 14.54 -13.46 12.89
N ALA A 492 14.49 -14.59 12.16
CA ALA A 492 15.47 -15.67 12.28
C ALA A 492 16.93 -15.23 12.09
N ALA A 493 17.21 -14.39 11.09
CA ALA A 493 18.55 -13.86 10.84
C ALA A 493 19.00 -12.90 11.94
N VAL A 494 18.11 -12.02 12.40
CA VAL A 494 18.39 -11.07 13.50
C VAL A 494 18.65 -11.82 14.81
N TYR A 495 17.83 -12.82 15.12
CA TYR A 495 18.01 -13.70 16.28
C TYR A 495 19.36 -14.40 16.26
N SER A 496 19.74 -14.98 15.10
CA SER A 496 21.02 -15.67 14.94
C SER A 496 22.20 -14.71 15.14
N GLY A 497 22.12 -13.49 14.59
CA GLY A 497 23.15 -12.47 14.79
C GLY A 497 23.29 -12.04 16.25
N TYR A 498 22.17 -11.82 16.95
CA TYR A 498 22.19 -11.46 18.37
C TYR A 498 22.70 -12.59 19.26
N THR A 499 22.23 -13.82 19.07
CA THR A 499 22.64 -14.95 19.92
C THR A 499 24.09 -15.37 19.67
N ALA A 500 24.57 -15.33 18.43
CA ALA A 500 25.96 -15.65 18.11
C ALA A 500 26.96 -14.62 18.66
N LYS A 501 26.68 -13.31 18.47
CA LYS A 501 27.56 -12.23 18.94
C LYS A 501 27.39 -11.97 20.44
N ARG A 502 26.17 -11.67 20.88
CA ARG A 502 25.89 -11.13 22.22
C ARG A 502 25.60 -12.21 23.25
N GLY A 503 25.18 -13.41 22.84
CA GLY A 503 24.88 -14.53 23.76
C GLY A 503 26.05 -14.88 24.69
N PRO A 504 27.27 -15.14 24.16
CA PRO A 504 28.45 -15.40 25.00
C PRO A 504 28.79 -14.25 25.96
N ALA A 505 28.72 -13.00 25.48
CA ALA A 505 29.02 -11.81 26.27
C ALA A 505 28.01 -11.59 27.42
N HIS A 506 26.71 -11.81 27.17
CA HIS A 506 25.67 -11.74 28.20
C HIS A 506 25.83 -12.83 29.27
N ARG A 507 26.23 -14.06 28.88
CA ARG A 507 26.55 -15.11 29.84
C ARG A 507 27.74 -14.72 30.73
N LEU A 508 28.79 -14.18 30.14
CA LEU A 508 29.96 -13.70 30.89
C LEU A 508 29.60 -12.53 31.82
N ALA A 509 28.74 -11.61 31.37
CA ALA A 509 28.22 -10.52 32.20
C ALA A 509 27.49 -11.06 33.44
N HIS A 510 26.63 -12.06 33.25
CA HIS A 510 25.92 -12.71 34.36
C HIS A 510 26.88 -13.39 35.35
N GLU A 511 27.90 -14.10 34.87
CA GLU A 511 28.94 -14.73 35.70
C GLU A 511 29.73 -13.70 36.54
N HIS A 512 29.87 -12.48 36.04
CA HIS A 512 30.58 -11.38 36.72
C HIS A 512 29.67 -10.45 37.53
N GLY A 513 28.37 -10.75 37.61
CA GLY A 513 27.37 -9.95 38.32
C GLY A 513 27.12 -8.57 37.67
N VAL A 514 27.39 -8.44 36.38
CA VAL A 514 27.17 -7.22 35.60
C VAL A 514 25.72 -7.17 35.11
N SER A 515 25.06 -6.03 35.30
CA SER A 515 23.68 -5.83 34.85
C SER A 515 23.60 -5.74 33.32
N THR A 516 22.57 -6.32 32.72
CA THR A 516 22.29 -6.23 31.28
C THR A 516 20.82 -5.95 31.05
N GLY A 517 20.49 -5.27 29.96
CA GLY A 517 19.09 -5.09 29.55
C GLY A 517 18.40 -6.42 29.25
N ALA A 518 17.08 -6.46 29.47
CA ALA A 518 16.30 -7.63 29.14
C ALA A 518 16.00 -7.74 27.64
N GLY A 519 15.78 -8.96 27.17
CA GLY A 519 15.39 -9.23 25.79
C GLY A 519 14.58 -10.51 25.69
N TRP A 520 13.61 -10.51 24.79
CA TRP A 520 12.65 -11.58 24.58
C TRP A 520 12.45 -11.84 23.09
N VAL A 521 12.18 -13.11 22.76
CA VAL A 521 11.57 -13.51 21.50
C VAL A 521 10.10 -13.78 21.80
N LEU A 522 9.22 -12.95 21.26
CA LEU A 522 7.77 -13.02 21.47
C LEU A 522 7.11 -13.57 20.22
N ARG A 523 6.34 -14.65 20.37
CA ARG A 523 5.47 -15.22 19.33
C ARG A 523 4.02 -15.05 19.74
N PHE A 524 3.19 -14.56 18.82
CA PHE A 524 1.78 -14.28 19.12
C PHE A 524 0.89 -14.34 17.88
N ASN A 525 -0.42 -14.44 18.05
CA ASN A 525 -1.42 -14.12 17.03
C ASN A 525 -2.35 -12.99 17.51
N GLY A 526 -3.27 -12.56 16.66
CA GLY A 526 -4.27 -11.54 16.96
C GLY A 526 -5.12 -11.87 18.19
N LEU A 527 -5.67 -13.09 18.22
CA LEU A 527 -6.46 -13.62 19.34
C LEU A 527 -5.73 -13.52 20.69
N GLY A 528 -4.45 -13.90 20.74
CA GLY A 528 -3.62 -13.84 21.94
C GLY A 528 -3.25 -12.42 22.35
N LEU A 529 -2.87 -11.58 21.39
CA LEU A 529 -2.44 -10.21 21.64
C LEU A 529 -3.57 -9.32 22.19
N HIS A 530 -4.79 -9.47 21.63
CA HIS A 530 -5.97 -8.70 22.03
C HIS A 530 -6.77 -9.38 23.16
N GLY A 531 -6.52 -10.66 23.42
CA GLY A 531 -7.11 -11.42 24.52
C GLY A 531 -6.62 -10.94 25.89
N HIS A 532 -7.49 -10.99 26.90
CA HIS A 532 -7.18 -10.49 28.25
C HIS A 532 -5.93 -11.14 28.88
N GLU A 533 -5.80 -12.46 28.77
CA GLU A 533 -4.66 -13.21 29.33
C GLU A 533 -3.36 -12.93 28.58
N GLY A 534 -3.38 -12.95 27.25
CA GLY A 534 -2.18 -12.68 26.46
C GLY A 534 -1.71 -11.22 26.57
N ALA A 535 -2.64 -10.26 26.63
CA ALA A 535 -2.31 -8.87 26.91
C ALA A 535 -1.69 -8.69 28.32
N ALA A 536 -2.16 -9.46 29.32
CA ALA A 536 -1.53 -9.49 30.64
C ALA A 536 -0.12 -10.09 30.60
N ALA A 537 0.06 -11.21 29.90
CA ALA A 537 1.38 -11.84 29.74
C ALA A 537 2.41 -10.91 29.07
N VAL A 538 2.01 -10.15 28.05
CA VAL A 538 2.88 -9.13 27.42
C VAL A 538 3.24 -8.02 28.42
N ARG A 539 2.28 -7.53 29.21
CA ARG A 539 2.56 -6.52 30.25
C ARG A 539 3.51 -7.04 31.33
N ASP A 540 3.30 -8.28 31.78
CA ASP A 540 4.14 -8.92 32.79
C ASP A 540 5.55 -9.20 32.25
N MET A 541 5.66 -9.62 30.97
CA MET A 541 6.93 -9.76 30.27
C MET A 541 7.71 -8.43 30.27
N LEU A 542 7.02 -7.33 30.02
CA LEU A 542 7.59 -5.98 29.97
C LEU A 542 7.80 -5.36 31.36
N ALA A 543 7.34 -6.01 32.44
CA ALA A 543 7.44 -5.49 33.79
C ALA A 543 8.90 -5.44 34.29
N GLY A 544 9.31 -4.29 34.83
CA GLY A 544 10.70 -4.03 35.24
C GLY A 544 11.57 -3.44 34.13
N GLY A 545 12.78 -3.00 34.46
CA GLY A 545 13.69 -2.32 33.51
C GLY A 545 13.27 -0.88 33.21
N THR A 546 13.69 -0.35 32.05
CA THR A 546 13.40 1.02 31.61
C THR A 546 12.00 1.16 31.00
N GLY A 547 11.50 2.39 30.84
CA GLY A 547 10.14 2.67 30.35
C GLY A 547 9.93 2.48 28.83
N GLU A 548 11.00 2.29 28.07
CA GLU A 548 10.97 2.12 26.60
C GLU A 548 11.55 0.75 26.21
N CYS A 549 11.16 0.24 25.05
CA CYS A 549 11.70 -0.96 24.45
C CYS A 549 11.99 -0.77 22.96
N VAL A 550 12.80 -1.66 22.42
CA VAL A 550 13.15 -1.76 21.01
C VAL A 550 12.46 -2.99 20.42
N LEU A 551 11.75 -2.80 19.31
CA LEU A 551 11.10 -3.86 18.55
C LEU A 551 11.87 -4.13 17.25
N ASP A 552 12.20 -5.40 17.01
CA ASP A 552 12.84 -5.87 15.79
C ASP A 552 11.91 -6.89 15.10
N PHE A 553 11.42 -6.55 13.89
CA PHE A 553 10.45 -7.35 13.12
C PHE A 553 11.10 -8.14 11.97
N GLY A 554 12.39 -7.93 11.71
CA GLY A 554 13.18 -8.65 10.71
C GLY A 554 14.40 -7.86 10.30
N GLU A 555 15.06 -8.27 9.21
CA GLU A 555 16.27 -7.60 8.73
C GLU A 555 16.02 -6.19 8.18
N ASN A 556 14.82 -5.96 7.64
CA ASN A 556 14.45 -4.73 6.92
C ASN A 556 13.61 -3.75 7.76
N LEU A 557 13.10 -4.20 8.91
CA LEU A 557 12.28 -3.38 9.82
C LEU A 557 12.68 -3.70 11.26
N ARG A 558 13.56 -2.87 11.82
CA ARG A 558 14.15 -3.11 13.14
C ARG A 558 14.49 -1.82 13.85
N GLN A 559 14.82 -1.92 15.14
CA GLN A 559 15.15 -0.79 15.99
C GLN A 559 14.01 0.23 16.18
N ILE A 560 12.76 -0.23 16.18
CA ILE A 560 11.61 0.64 16.46
C ILE A 560 11.53 0.85 17.97
N VAL A 561 11.82 2.05 18.44
CA VAL A 561 11.74 2.41 19.86
C VAL A 561 10.32 2.83 20.21
N VAL A 562 9.72 2.18 21.22
CA VAL A 562 8.39 2.53 21.72
C VAL A 562 8.31 2.48 23.25
N PRO A 563 7.47 3.30 23.89
CA PRO A 563 7.10 3.13 25.29
C PRO A 563 6.50 1.74 25.53
N LYS A 564 6.78 1.14 26.69
CA LYS A 564 6.35 -0.23 27.01
C LYS A 564 4.82 -0.40 26.99
N GLU A 565 4.09 0.64 27.40
CA GLU A 565 2.63 0.69 27.36
C GLU A 565 2.05 0.67 25.93
N GLU A 566 2.83 1.11 24.94
CA GLU A 566 2.43 1.17 23.53
C GLU A 566 2.79 -0.11 22.75
N VAL A 567 3.55 -1.03 23.34
CA VAL A 567 4.03 -2.25 22.67
C VAL A 567 2.90 -3.08 22.07
N PRO A 568 1.80 -3.42 22.79
CA PRO A 568 0.73 -4.22 22.20
C PRO A 568 0.12 -3.55 20.96
N ARG A 569 -0.10 -2.22 21.02
CA ARG A 569 -0.62 -1.47 19.88
C ARG A 569 0.37 -1.46 18.71
N GLN A 570 1.65 -1.25 18.96
CA GLN A 570 2.67 -1.24 17.91
C GLN A 570 2.84 -2.61 17.26
N LEU A 571 2.77 -3.69 18.04
CA LEU A 571 2.78 -5.07 17.53
C LEU A 571 1.60 -5.29 16.58
N ALA A 572 0.38 -4.94 16.99
CA ALA A 572 -0.81 -5.08 16.16
C ALA A 572 -0.69 -4.28 14.84
N VAL A 573 -0.29 -3.00 14.92
CA VAL A 573 -0.17 -2.11 13.76
C VAL A 573 0.91 -2.58 12.78
N THR A 574 2.06 -3.03 13.27
CA THR A 574 3.22 -3.39 12.41
C THR A 574 3.07 -4.79 11.82
N THR A 575 2.30 -5.66 12.47
CA THR A 575 2.07 -7.03 11.98
C THR A 575 0.77 -7.19 11.20
N GLY A 576 -0.20 -6.30 11.40
CA GLY A 576 -1.57 -6.46 10.90
C GLY A 576 -2.41 -7.43 11.74
N ALA A 577 -1.96 -7.78 12.95
CA ALA A 577 -2.68 -8.72 13.83
C ALA A 577 -4.00 -8.11 14.35
N ALA A 578 -5.09 -8.36 13.64
CA ALA A 578 -6.45 -8.01 14.03
C ALA A 578 -6.93 -8.84 15.24
N GLY A 579 -8.00 -8.41 15.92
CA GLY A 579 -8.50 -9.07 17.14
C GLY A 579 -8.93 -10.54 16.94
N ASP A 580 -9.35 -10.87 15.74
CA ASP A 580 -9.78 -12.20 15.25
C ASP A 580 -8.67 -12.91 14.43
N GLY A 581 -7.51 -12.27 14.26
CA GLY A 581 -6.43 -12.76 13.41
C GLY A 581 -5.79 -14.03 13.96
N THR A 582 -5.67 -15.05 13.11
CA THR A 582 -5.07 -16.36 13.45
C THR A 582 -3.61 -16.49 13.04
N ASP A 583 -3.08 -15.53 12.26
CA ASP A 583 -1.69 -15.53 11.81
C ASP A 583 -0.71 -15.36 12.97
N LEU A 584 0.33 -16.18 12.97
CA LEU A 584 1.40 -16.19 13.95
C LEU A 584 2.53 -15.27 13.50
N HIS A 585 2.89 -14.37 14.40
CA HIS A 585 3.98 -13.42 14.25
C HIS A 585 5.06 -13.69 15.28
N THR A 586 6.30 -13.33 14.95
CA THR A 586 7.43 -13.43 15.88
C THR A 586 8.25 -12.15 15.81
N VAL A 587 8.50 -11.57 16.97
CA VAL A 587 9.16 -10.26 17.13
C VAL A 587 10.19 -10.38 18.24
N ILE A 588 11.33 -9.74 18.07
CA ILE A 588 12.31 -9.59 19.15
C ILE A 588 12.02 -8.28 19.86
N VAL A 589 11.88 -8.34 21.18
CA VAL A 589 11.63 -7.20 22.06
C VAL A 589 12.80 -7.06 23.00
N ARG A 590 13.41 -5.88 23.11
CA ARG A 590 14.55 -5.63 24.00
C ARG A 590 14.32 -4.36 24.81
N ASP A 591 14.82 -4.29 26.03
CA ASP A 591 14.79 -3.02 26.76
C ASP A 591 15.57 -1.95 25.98
N PHE A 592 15.00 -0.75 25.92
CA PHE A 592 15.71 0.42 25.46
C PHE A 592 16.17 1.21 26.67
N ILE A 593 17.43 1.01 27.04
CA ILE A 593 18.05 1.74 28.14
C ILE A 593 18.71 2.97 27.53
N ARG A 594 18.00 4.11 27.57
CA ARG A 594 18.57 5.40 27.14
C ARG A 594 19.68 5.84 28.11
N GLY A 595 19.36 5.73 29.39
CA GLY A 595 20.17 6.11 30.55
C GLY A 595 20.49 7.59 30.67
N GLU A 596 20.99 7.95 31.84
CA GLU A 596 21.53 9.26 32.17
C GLU A 596 22.88 9.49 31.48
N LEU A 597 23.68 8.42 31.33
CA LEU A 597 24.97 8.47 30.61
C LEU A 597 25.12 7.30 29.64
N GLY A 598 25.56 7.60 28.42
CA GLY A 598 26.18 6.61 27.55
C GLY A 598 27.66 6.49 27.88
N VAL A 599 28.17 5.27 28.00
CA VAL A 599 29.56 5.03 28.42
C VAL A 599 30.22 3.97 27.54
N ILE A 600 31.45 4.22 27.13
CA ILE A 600 32.29 3.28 26.39
C ILE A 600 33.56 3.03 27.20
N SER A 601 33.96 1.77 27.37
CA SER A 601 35.20 1.43 28.07
C SER A 601 36.12 0.55 27.24
N ARG A 602 37.43 0.77 27.35
CA ARG A 602 38.46 -0.01 26.66
C ARG A 602 39.72 -0.11 27.51
N ARG A 603 40.45 -1.22 27.38
CA ARG A 603 41.76 -1.40 27.99
C ARG A 603 42.87 -0.75 27.15
N THR A 604 43.82 -0.07 27.79
CA THR A 604 45.01 0.46 27.10
C THR A 604 46.08 -0.62 26.93
N ALA A 605 47.02 -0.45 25.99
CA ALA A 605 48.14 -1.39 25.82
C ALA A 605 49.03 -1.48 27.09
N ALA A 606 49.15 -0.39 27.84
CA ALA A 606 49.84 -0.36 29.13
C ALA A 606 49.07 -1.06 30.27
N GLY A 607 47.88 -1.59 30.00
CA GLY A 607 47.06 -2.34 30.96
C GLY A 607 46.10 -1.50 31.81
N GLY A 608 46.01 -0.19 31.55
CA GLY A 608 45.06 0.75 32.16
C GLY A 608 43.67 0.69 31.51
N LEU A 609 42.79 1.62 31.91
CA LEU A 609 41.40 1.71 31.44
C LEU A 609 41.12 3.12 30.89
N VAL A 610 40.53 3.19 29.70
CA VAL A 610 39.93 4.41 29.16
C VAL A 610 38.41 4.27 29.27
N VAL A 611 37.76 5.30 29.80
CA VAL A 611 36.30 5.40 29.89
C VAL A 611 35.88 6.70 29.23
N GLU A 612 35.07 6.61 28.18
CA GLU A 612 34.46 7.77 27.53
C GLU A 612 32.96 7.80 27.85
N TYR A 613 32.39 8.97 28.14
CA TYR A 613 30.98 9.10 28.46
C TYR A 613 30.33 10.38 27.92
N THR A 614 29.00 10.36 27.83
CA THR A 614 28.19 11.52 27.44
C THR A 614 26.78 11.46 28.05
N GLU A 615 26.22 12.63 28.37
CA GLU A 615 24.81 12.79 28.78
C GLU A 615 23.84 12.71 27.59
N GLU A 616 24.35 12.77 26.35
CA GLU A 616 23.53 12.66 25.13
C GLU A 616 23.12 11.19 24.81
N GLY A 617 23.61 10.21 25.61
CA GLY A 617 23.28 8.79 25.52
C GLY A 617 24.24 7.95 24.65
N LEU A 618 24.24 6.62 24.88
CA LEU A 618 25.19 5.68 24.27
C LEU A 618 25.11 5.64 22.74
N MET A 619 23.90 5.61 22.19
CA MET A 619 23.73 5.60 20.73
C MET A 619 24.32 6.87 20.11
N ALA A 620 24.14 8.03 20.73
CA ALA A 620 24.67 9.28 20.20
C ALA A 620 26.21 9.29 20.23
N LEU A 621 26.81 8.74 21.29
CA LEU A 621 28.26 8.56 21.41
C LEU A 621 28.80 7.62 20.33
N ASN A 622 28.22 6.41 20.21
CA ASN A 622 28.62 5.40 19.23
C ASN A 622 28.51 5.89 17.79
N ARG A 623 27.47 6.67 17.48
CA ARG A 623 27.23 7.19 16.13
C ARG A 623 28.00 8.48 15.82
N GLY A 624 28.78 8.97 16.78
CA GLY A 624 29.50 10.23 16.66
C GLY A 624 28.58 11.42 16.47
N THR A 625 27.34 11.35 16.99
CA THR A 625 26.39 12.46 16.99
C THR A 625 26.39 13.21 18.32
N ALA A 626 27.28 12.87 19.26
CA ALA A 626 27.50 13.51 20.56
C ALA A 626 29.00 13.73 20.82
N GLY A 627 29.32 14.77 21.60
CA GLY A 627 30.66 14.91 22.18
C GLY A 627 30.81 13.97 23.39
N GLY A 628 32.02 13.47 23.64
CA GLY A 628 32.34 12.61 24.77
C GLY A 628 33.46 13.20 25.63
N GLU A 629 33.34 13.03 26.95
CA GLU A 629 34.45 13.28 27.88
C GLU A 629 35.17 11.95 28.14
N ALA A 630 36.52 11.97 28.12
CA ALA A 630 37.33 10.78 28.31
C ALA A 630 38.12 10.84 29.62
N ILE A 631 38.13 9.72 30.34
CA ILE A 631 38.89 9.50 31.56
C ILE A 631 39.87 8.37 31.31
N VAL A 632 41.15 8.65 31.57
CA VAL A 632 42.24 7.68 31.43
C VAL A 632 42.73 7.30 32.83
N VAL A 633 42.67 6.01 33.13
CA VAL A 633 43.13 5.39 34.37
C VAL A 633 44.36 4.55 34.03
N GLU A 634 45.57 5.10 34.24
CA GLU A 634 46.81 4.38 33.94
C GLU A 634 47.03 3.18 34.87
N ASP A 635 46.84 3.37 36.19
CA ASP A 635 46.92 2.32 37.20
C ASP A 635 45.56 2.13 37.90
N VAL A 636 44.82 1.13 37.45
CA VAL A 636 43.50 0.76 38.00
C VAL A 636 43.60 0.35 39.47
N ALA A 637 44.66 -0.34 39.88
CA ALA A 637 44.81 -0.82 41.25
C ALA A 637 45.04 0.33 42.23
N ALA A 638 45.88 1.30 41.86
CA ALA A 638 46.10 2.52 42.64
C ALA A 638 44.82 3.37 42.73
N ALA A 639 44.11 3.55 41.61
CA ALA A 639 42.86 4.32 41.56
C ALA A 639 41.75 3.73 42.45
N LEU A 640 41.60 2.40 42.49
CA LEU A 640 40.66 1.71 43.38
C LEU A 640 41.06 1.80 44.86
N GLY A 641 42.36 1.93 45.16
CA GLY A 641 42.91 2.11 46.51
C GLY A 641 42.79 3.53 47.06
N GLY A 642 42.27 4.49 46.28
CA GLY A 642 42.05 5.88 46.71
C GLY A 642 43.28 6.79 46.66
N ALA A 643 44.42 6.31 46.15
CA ALA A 643 45.64 7.09 45.97
C ALA A 643 45.88 7.37 44.48
N GLY A 644 45.77 8.64 44.06
CA GLY A 644 46.14 9.06 42.70
C GLY A 644 45.13 8.70 41.60
N GLY A 645 43.84 8.57 41.90
CA GLY A 645 42.80 8.37 40.88
C GLY A 645 42.60 9.61 39.99
N PRO A 646 42.17 9.44 38.72
CA PRO A 646 41.91 10.58 37.83
C PRO A 646 40.75 11.44 38.33
N ASP A 647 40.73 12.70 37.91
CA ASP A 647 39.56 13.56 38.14
C ASP A 647 38.40 13.09 37.25
N TRP A 648 37.18 13.09 37.80
CA TRP A 648 35.97 12.68 37.08
C TRP A 648 35.11 13.93 36.88
N PRO A 649 35.36 14.72 35.81
CA PRO A 649 34.67 15.99 35.61
C PRO A 649 33.17 15.79 35.35
N GLY A 650 32.39 16.84 35.61
CA GLY A 650 30.97 16.91 35.26
C GLY A 650 30.15 15.69 35.72
N ALA A 651 29.43 15.10 34.77
CA ALA A 651 28.57 13.95 35.00
C ALA A 651 29.34 12.64 35.23
N GLY A 652 30.64 12.59 34.88
CA GLY A 652 31.51 11.44 35.09
C GLY A 652 31.65 11.05 36.56
N ALA A 653 31.46 12.00 37.49
CA ALA A 653 31.52 11.72 38.93
C ALA A 653 30.57 10.59 39.36
N ALA A 654 29.44 10.41 38.67
CA ALA A 654 28.48 9.33 38.92
C ALA A 654 29.03 7.93 38.58
N LEU A 655 30.02 7.84 37.68
CA LEU A 655 30.64 6.58 37.24
C LEU A 655 31.78 6.12 38.16
N ARG A 656 32.32 7.02 38.99
CA ARG A 656 33.45 6.71 39.89
C ARG A 656 33.22 5.49 40.80
N PRO A 657 32.03 5.30 41.43
CA PRO A 657 31.75 4.08 42.21
C PRO A 657 31.79 2.79 41.38
N HIS A 658 31.58 2.89 40.06
CA HIS A 658 31.53 1.77 39.13
C HIS A 658 32.89 1.46 38.46
N LEU A 659 33.95 2.21 38.76
CA LEU A 659 35.29 1.99 38.18
C LEU A 659 35.76 0.53 38.34
N GLY A 660 35.50 -0.08 39.50
CA GLY A 660 35.88 -1.47 39.74
C GLY A 660 35.11 -2.47 38.87
N GLU A 661 33.84 -2.19 38.60
CA GLU A 661 33.00 -3.00 37.72
C GLU A 661 33.45 -2.86 36.25
N LEU A 662 33.59 -1.61 35.78
CA LEU A 662 34.11 -1.28 34.45
C LEU A 662 35.45 -1.95 34.18
N ALA A 663 36.41 -1.82 35.10
CA ALA A 663 37.74 -2.38 34.91
C ALA A 663 37.74 -3.91 34.91
N ARG A 664 37.06 -4.55 35.87
CA ARG A 664 37.00 -6.02 35.96
C ARG A 664 36.36 -6.63 34.73
N PHE A 665 35.20 -6.11 34.32
CA PHE A 665 34.49 -6.70 33.19
C PHE A 665 35.15 -6.40 31.85
N THR A 666 35.70 -5.19 31.66
CA THR A 666 36.52 -4.86 30.48
C THR A 666 37.73 -5.80 30.37
N ALA A 667 38.41 -6.10 31.48
CA ALA A 667 39.52 -7.05 31.48
C ALA A 667 39.08 -8.49 31.18
N ALA A 668 37.92 -8.93 31.71
CA ALA A 668 37.37 -10.25 31.45
C ALA A 668 36.99 -10.42 29.97
N MET A 669 36.28 -9.45 29.39
CA MET A 669 35.95 -9.44 27.96
C MET A 669 37.21 -9.41 27.09
N HIS A 670 38.23 -8.63 27.48
CA HIS A 670 39.50 -8.59 26.76
C HIS A 670 40.23 -9.93 26.78
N ALA A 671 40.19 -10.66 27.90
CA ALA A 671 40.81 -11.98 28.00
C ALA A 671 40.14 -13.02 27.08
N VAL A 672 38.84 -12.87 26.81
CA VAL A 672 38.08 -13.80 25.95
C VAL A 672 38.17 -13.41 24.47
N HIS A 673 38.12 -12.11 24.16
CA HIS A 673 37.94 -11.61 22.79
C HIS A 673 39.15 -10.87 22.21
N GLY A 674 40.22 -10.64 22.99
CA GLY A 674 41.33 -9.77 22.60
C GLY A 674 40.99 -8.28 22.80
N PRO A 675 41.66 -7.34 22.10
CA PRO A 675 41.32 -5.91 22.15
C PRO A 675 39.81 -5.69 21.91
N VAL A 676 39.13 -5.15 22.90
CA VAL A 676 37.67 -5.01 22.90
C VAL A 676 37.26 -3.68 23.49
N THR A 677 36.25 -3.09 22.88
CA THR A 677 35.53 -1.93 23.39
C THR A 677 34.18 -2.40 23.90
N LEU A 678 33.82 -2.00 25.12
CA LEU A 678 32.54 -2.33 25.74
C LEU A 678 31.64 -1.10 25.78
N GLU A 679 30.36 -1.32 25.50
CA GLU A 679 29.33 -0.30 25.46
C GLU A 679 28.38 -0.48 26.64
N TRP A 680 28.10 0.63 27.31
CA TRP A 680 27.35 0.66 28.55
C TRP A 680 26.37 1.82 28.59
N VAL A 681 25.35 1.65 29.42
CA VAL A 681 24.41 2.71 29.77
C VAL A 681 24.31 2.78 31.28
N PHE A 682 24.47 3.97 31.83
CA PHE A 682 24.26 4.24 33.25
C PHE A 682 22.88 4.86 33.46
N ASP A 683 22.05 4.26 34.31
CA ASP A 683 20.69 4.72 34.61
C ASP A 683 20.32 4.39 36.05
N GLY A 684 19.81 5.36 36.80
CA GLY A 684 19.30 5.14 38.15
C GLY A 684 20.33 4.53 39.14
N GLY A 685 21.62 4.83 38.96
CA GLY A 685 22.70 4.29 39.79
C GLY A 685 23.18 2.88 39.40
N VAL A 686 22.73 2.35 38.26
CA VAL A 686 23.10 1.02 37.76
C VAL A 686 23.78 1.16 36.41
N LEU A 687 24.88 0.42 36.22
CA LEU A 687 25.59 0.34 34.95
C LEU A 687 25.17 -0.92 34.19
N TYR A 688 24.60 -0.75 33.01
CA TYR A 688 24.12 -1.83 32.15
C TYR A 688 25.10 -2.04 31.00
N PHE A 689 25.62 -3.27 30.85
CA PHE A 689 26.32 -3.68 29.65
C PHE A 689 25.33 -3.90 28.50
N VAL A 690 25.65 -3.33 27.33
CA VAL A 690 24.75 -3.30 26.16
C VAL A 690 25.31 -4.09 24.98
N ASP A 691 26.54 -3.81 24.56
CA ASP A 691 27.19 -4.49 23.44
C ASP A 691 28.73 -4.38 23.55
N HIS A 692 29.43 -5.08 22.66
CA HIS A 692 30.86 -4.95 22.51
C HIS A 692 31.27 -4.96 21.03
N SER A 693 32.44 -4.40 20.77
CA SER A 693 33.09 -4.42 19.46
C SER A 693 34.53 -4.93 19.61
N VAL A 694 34.88 -5.99 18.88
CA VAL A 694 36.23 -6.56 18.82
C VAL A 694 37.03 -5.79 17.77
N LEU A 695 38.24 -5.36 18.12
CA LEU A 695 39.06 -4.46 17.31
C LEU A 695 40.47 -5.03 17.08
N GLY A 696 41.20 -4.45 16.13
CA GLY A 696 42.65 -4.66 15.98
C GLY A 696 43.47 -4.10 17.16
N ASP A 697 44.76 -4.42 17.19
CA ASP A 697 45.76 -4.07 18.23
C ASP A 697 46.08 -2.55 18.35
N ASP A 698 45.16 -1.67 17.96
CA ASP A 698 45.41 -0.23 17.87
C ASP A 698 45.56 0.44 19.25
N ASP A 699 46.55 1.32 19.36
CA ASP A 699 46.79 2.17 20.54
C ASP A 699 45.90 3.42 20.50
N VAL A 700 45.20 3.69 21.61
CA VAL A 700 44.43 4.94 21.81
C VAL A 700 45.30 5.92 22.59
N THR A 701 45.77 6.98 21.92
CA THR A 701 46.55 8.06 22.54
C THR A 701 45.65 9.29 22.76
N VAL A 702 45.34 9.60 24.02
CA VAL A 702 44.57 10.81 24.38
C VAL A 702 45.53 11.86 24.91
N ALA A 703 45.68 12.98 24.20
CA ALA A 703 46.40 14.16 24.67
C ALA A 703 45.39 15.24 25.13
N HIS A 704 45.72 16.01 26.16
CA HIS A 704 44.82 17.03 26.71
C HIS A 704 44.49 18.12 25.68
N GLY A 705 43.24 18.14 25.20
CA GLY A 705 42.64 19.23 24.41
C GLY A 705 42.46 18.94 22.92
N GLU A 706 43.30 18.09 22.32
CA GLU A 706 43.17 17.61 20.93
C GLU A 706 43.13 16.09 20.94
N VAL A 707 41.98 15.52 20.55
CA VAL A 707 41.78 14.08 20.48
C VAL A 707 42.26 13.59 19.12
N CYS A 708 43.33 12.79 19.12
CA CYS A 708 43.69 12.00 17.95
C CYS A 708 42.66 10.87 17.78
N ILE A 709 41.82 10.99 16.76
CA ILE A 709 40.79 9.99 16.45
C ILE A 709 41.42 8.82 15.70
N SER A 710 42.27 9.11 14.71
CA SER A 710 43.04 8.12 13.98
C SER A 710 44.43 8.69 13.65
N PRO A 711 45.53 8.02 14.04
CA PRO A 711 46.88 8.52 13.82
C PRO A 711 47.26 8.49 12.32
N GLY A 712 48.32 9.22 11.97
CA GLY A 712 48.86 9.28 10.61
C GLY A 712 48.94 10.70 10.05
N THR A 713 49.37 10.78 8.79
CA THR A 713 49.58 12.03 8.07
C THR A 713 48.75 12.10 6.81
N ALA A 714 48.00 13.18 6.63
CA ALA A 714 47.19 13.43 5.45
C ALA A 714 47.39 14.86 4.96
N ARG A 715 47.27 15.08 3.65
CA ARG A 715 47.22 16.41 3.04
C ARG A 715 46.22 16.39 1.90
N GLY A 716 45.42 17.45 1.80
CA GLY A 716 44.54 17.65 0.65
C GLY A 716 43.73 18.94 0.77
N PRO A 717 42.94 19.26 -0.27
CA PRO A 717 41.97 20.34 -0.24
C PRO A 717 41.02 20.20 0.95
N LEU A 718 40.73 21.31 1.65
CA LEU A 718 39.82 21.29 2.78
C LEU A 718 38.37 21.45 2.30
N LEU A 719 37.54 20.43 2.53
CA LEU A 719 36.10 20.46 2.20
C LEU A 719 35.27 20.43 3.48
N ARG A 720 34.51 21.49 3.75
CA ARG A 720 33.60 21.57 4.91
C ARG A 720 32.22 21.05 4.54
N LEU A 721 31.66 20.17 5.37
CA LEU A 721 30.30 19.66 5.25
C LEU A 721 29.38 20.41 6.24
N ASP A 722 28.42 21.17 5.70
CA ASP A 722 27.50 21.99 6.51
C ASP A 722 26.15 21.29 6.81
N ASP A 723 25.87 20.13 6.20
CA ASP A 723 24.59 19.39 6.30
C ASP A 723 24.45 18.53 7.57
N ASP A 724 24.68 19.14 8.74
CA ASP A 724 24.74 18.47 10.05
C ASP A 724 23.48 17.63 10.36
N ALA A 725 22.29 18.17 10.06
CA ALA A 725 21.02 17.50 10.33
C ALA A 725 20.84 16.20 9.52
N VAL A 726 21.28 16.18 8.25
CA VAL A 726 21.19 15.01 7.37
C VAL A 726 22.18 13.94 7.82
N LEU A 727 23.43 14.35 8.09
CA LEU A 727 24.48 13.43 8.56
C LEU A 727 24.13 12.80 9.91
N ARG A 728 23.58 13.59 10.83
CA ARG A 728 23.08 13.11 12.11
C ARG A 728 21.95 12.09 11.92
N ARG A 729 20.94 12.40 11.10
CA ARG A 729 19.78 11.52 10.86
C ARG A 729 20.20 10.17 10.26
N LEU A 730 21.05 10.18 9.24
CA LEU A 730 21.54 8.96 8.58
C LEU A 730 22.45 8.12 9.48
N SER A 731 23.18 8.74 10.40
CA SER A 731 24.07 8.04 11.33
C SER A 731 23.33 7.26 12.40
N ILE A 732 22.03 7.52 12.66
CA ILE A 732 21.26 6.80 13.67
C ILE A 732 20.86 5.39 13.19
N GLY A 733 20.61 5.23 11.88
CA GLY A 733 20.11 3.99 11.28
C GLY A 733 21.08 2.80 11.34
N PRO A 734 20.60 1.55 11.50
CA PRO A 734 21.43 0.35 11.55
C PRO A 734 22.00 -0.08 10.19
N ALA A 735 21.74 0.64 9.11
CA ALA A 735 22.35 0.42 7.79
C ALA A 735 23.86 0.77 7.79
N VAL A 736 24.28 1.70 8.66
CA VAL A 736 25.70 2.05 8.87
C VAL A 736 26.37 1.04 9.81
N SER A 737 26.30 -0.24 9.45
CA SER A 737 26.97 -1.35 10.14
C SER A 737 27.76 -2.13 9.10
N ILE A 738 28.97 -1.67 8.81
CA ILE A 738 30.16 -2.34 8.26
C ILE A 738 30.02 -3.12 6.91
N ASP A 739 28.87 -3.72 6.57
CA ASP A 739 28.68 -4.59 5.39
C ASP A 739 27.57 -4.15 4.40
N LYS A 740 26.74 -3.14 4.71
CA LYS A 740 25.58 -2.71 3.87
C LYS A 740 25.66 -1.26 3.36
N SER A 741 26.85 -0.79 2.98
CA SER A 741 27.06 0.60 2.52
C SER A 741 26.28 0.99 1.25
N LYS A 742 25.95 0.02 0.37
CA LYS A 742 25.29 0.27 -0.92
C LYS A 742 23.86 0.85 -0.82
N ASP A 743 23.11 0.51 0.23
CA ASP A 743 21.72 0.99 0.37
C ASP A 743 21.66 2.45 0.86
N VAL A 744 22.71 2.92 1.54
CA VAL A 744 22.77 4.29 2.08
C VAL A 744 23.21 5.29 1.01
N THR A 745 24.02 4.85 0.03
CA THR A 745 24.50 5.70 -1.09
C THR A 745 23.42 6.16 -2.05
N GLU A 746 22.23 5.53 -2.04
CA GLU A 746 21.08 5.95 -2.85
C GLU A 746 20.32 7.16 -2.26
N HIS A 747 20.63 7.57 -1.03
CA HIS A 747 20.00 8.74 -0.42
C HIS A 747 20.52 10.04 -1.07
N GLU A 748 19.63 10.87 -1.62
CA GLU A 748 19.99 12.07 -2.39
C GLU A 748 20.95 13.01 -1.65
N GLY A 749 20.74 13.20 -0.34
CA GLY A 749 21.64 13.99 0.50
C GLY A 749 23.08 13.47 0.55
N LEU A 750 23.26 12.14 0.64
CA LEU A 750 24.59 11.54 0.69
C LEU A 750 25.22 11.43 -0.71
N GLY A 751 24.40 11.16 -1.74
CA GLY A 751 24.84 11.17 -3.14
C GLY A 751 25.46 12.52 -3.52
N ARG A 752 24.83 13.65 -3.16
CA ARG A 752 25.40 14.99 -3.38
C ARG A 752 26.75 15.19 -2.68
N ILE A 753 26.91 14.68 -1.47
CA ILE A 753 28.19 14.75 -0.74
C ILE A 753 29.25 13.91 -1.46
N LEU A 754 28.90 12.69 -1.89
CA LEU A 754 29.83 11.81 -2.60
C LEU A 754 30.25 12.39 -3.96
N ASP A 755 29.31 12.94 -4.73
CA ASP A 755 29.59 13.63 -6.00
C ASP A 755 30.52 14.83 -5.78
N LEU A 756 30.28 15.60 -4.71
CA LEU A 756 31.14 16.72 -4.37
C LEU A 756 32.56 16.27 -3.99
N VAL A 757 32.70 15.25 -3.14
CA VAL A 757 34.01 14.71 -2.72
C VAL A 757 34.78 14.15 -3.92
N THR A 758 34.10 13.42 -4.80
CA THR A 758 34.70 12.81 -5.99
C THR A 758 34.96 13.80 -7.12
N SER A 759 34.41 15.01 -7.05
CA SER A 759 34.70 16.08 -8.02
C SER A 759 36.10 16.69 -7.87
N TYR A 760 36.79 16.46 -6.74
CA TYR A 760 38.15 16.94 -6.51
C TYR A 760 39.19 16.03 -7.19
N ASP A 761 40.16 16.64 -7.88
CA ASP A 761 41.27 15.92 -8.55
C ASP A 761 42.18 15.18 -7.55
N GLU A 762 42.29 15.70 -6.32
CA GLU A 762 43.01 15.09 -5.21
C GLU A 762 42.04 14.77 -4.07
N LYS A 763 42.29 13.69 -3.34
CA LYS A 763 41.44 13.29 -2.21
C LYS A 763 41.39 14.42 -1.16
N PRO A 764 40.21 14.98 -0.85
CA PRO A 764 40.11 16.09 0.10
C PRO A 764 40.27 15.63 1.54
N VAL A 765 40.60 16.57 2.42
CA VAL A 765 40.43 16.44 3.87
C VAL A 765 39.05 16.99 4.23
N ILE A 766 38.22 16.15 4.84
CA ILE A 766 36.84 16.52 5.18
C ILE A 766 36.79 17.18 6.56
N SER A 767 36.18 18.36 6.64
CA SER A 767 35.80 19.00 7.90
C SER A 767 34.32 18.81 8.15
N ALA A 768 33.97 18.27 9.31
CA ALA A 768 32.57 18.09 9.73
C ALA A 768 32.41 18.43 11.22
N ALA A 769 31.20 18.77 11.65
CA ALA A 769 30.97 19.12 13.05
C ALA A 769 31.27 17.96 14.01
N ARG A 770 30.92 16.72 13.62
CA ARG A 770 31.08 15.52 14.44
C ARG A 770 31.45 14.28 13.60
N PRO A 771 32.06 13.23 14.17
CA PRO A 771 32.44 11.99 13.48
C PRO A 771 31.23 11.09 13.19
N TYR A 772 30.29 11.61 12.41
CA TYR A 772 29.06 10.94 12.00
C TYR A 772 29.34 9.59 11.35
N ALA A 773 28.79 8.51 11.92
CA ALA A 773 29.02 7.15 11.43
C ALA A 773 28.80 7.00 9.91
N VAL A 774 27.83 7.71 9.34
CA VAL A 774 27.53 7.68 7.89
C VAL A 774 28.72 8.11 7.02
N LEU A 775 29.66 8.91 7.53
CA LEU A 775 30.84 9.35 6.79
C LEU A 775 31.82 8.21 6.48
N SER A 776 31.63 7.03 7.06
CA SER A 776 32.39 5.82 6.71
C SER A 776 32.34 5.48 5.22
N VAL A 777 31.26 5.84 4.52
CA VAL A 777 31.12 5.68 3.06
C VAL A 777 32.15 6.50 2.26
N LEU A 778 32.77 7.51 2.87
CA LEU A 778 33.75 8.38 2.21
C LEU A 778 35.19 7.88 2.38
N ILE A 779 35.44 6.85 3.19
CA ILE A 779 36.79 6.35 3.55
C ILE A 779 37.68 6.14 2.32
N GLU A 780 37.14 5.57 1.25
CA GLU A 780 37.92 5.29 0.03
C GLU A 780 38.19 6.54 -0.83
N HIS A 781 37.53 7.66 -0.56
CA HIS A 781 37.51 8.87 -1.39
C HIS A 781 38.21 10.07 -0.75
N VAL A 782 38.67 9.97 0.49
CA VAL A 782 39.23 11.10 1.25
C VAL A 782 40.67 10.85 1.69
N ALA A 783 41.40 11.93 1.96
CA ALA A 783 42.76 11.87 2.50
C ALA A 783 42.76 11.79 4.03
N GLY A 784 41.77 12.40 4.70
CA GLY A 784 41.65 12.44 6.15
C GLY A 784 40.41 13.19 6.61
N PHE A 785 40.19 13.22 7.93
CA PHE A 785 39.08 13.94 8.55
C PHE A 785 39.53 14.90 9.65
N VAL A 786 38.81 16.01 9.78
CA VAL A 786 38.90 16.91 10.92
C VAL A 786 37.49 17.12 11.46
N PHE A 787 37.32 16.93 12.76
CA PHE A 787 36.03 17.09 13.41
C PHE A 787 36.05 18.24 14.42
N ASP A 788 35.02 19.09 14.44
CA ASP A 788 34.97 20.17 15.44
C ASP A 788 34.93 19.58 16.85
N GLN A 789 34.14 18.51 17.05
CA GLN A 789 34.15 17.66 18.25
C GLN A 789 33.97 16.19 17.89
N GLY A 790 34.43 15.26 18.73
CA GLY A 790 34.23 13.85 18.42
C GLY A 790 34.77 12.89 19.47
N SER A 791 34.25 11.66 19.41
CA SER A 791 34.68 10.55 20.24
C SER A 791 35.83 9.77 19.59
N ALA A 792 36.86 9.41 20.37
CA ALA A 792 37.92 8.52 19.91
C ALA A 792 37.47 7.04 19.87
N LEU A 793 36.46 6.69 20.67
CA LEU A 793 35.96 5.32 20.80
C LEU A 793 34.69 5.03 20.00
N GLY A 794 34.11 6.04 19.33
CA GLY A 794 32.94 5.89 18.47
C GLY A 794 33.18 5.05 17.20
N HIS A 795 32.09 4.68 16.53
CA HIS A 795 32.12 3.72 15.40
C HIS A 795 32.95 4.21 14.21
N LEU A 796 32.81 5.48 13.81
CA LEU A 796 33.60 6.01 12.70
C LEU A 796 35.09 6.02 13.06
N ALA A 797 35.45 6.40 14.29
CA ALA A 797 36.84 6.45 14.75
C ALA A 797 37.54 5.09 14.60
N ILE A 798 36.82 4.01 14.92
CA ILE A 798 37.25 2.64 14.70
C ILE A 798 37.56 2.37 13.22
N LEU A 799 36.59 2.63 12.33
CA LEU A 799 36.72 2.35 10.91
C LEU A 799 37.86 3.15 10.26
N LEU A 800 38.06 4.39 10.70
CA LEU A 800 39.15 5.23 10.20
C LEU A 800 40.53 4.66 10.57
N ARG A 801 40.70 4.08 11.76
CA ARG A 801 41.95 3.43 12.17
C ARG A 801 42.21 2.16 11.37
N GLU A 802 41.20 1.31 11.21
CA GLU A 802 41.29 0.08 10.42
C GLU A 802 41.64 0.37 8.95
N ALA A 803 41.09 1.46 8.39
CA ALA A 803 41.37 1.90 7.04
C ALA A 803 42.66 2.73 6.91
N GLY A 804 43.33 3.06 8.02
CA GLY A 804 44.53 3.90 8.03
C GLY A 804 44.30 5.34 7.57
N ILE A 805 43.07 5.85 7.73
CA ILE A 805 42.70 7.23 7.37
C ILE A 805 42.94 8.15 8.58
N PRO A 806 43.83 9.15 8.48
CA PRO A 806 44.12 10.06 9.59
C PRO A 806 42.93 10.94 9.98
N ALA A 807 42.70 11.11 11.28
CA ALA A 807 41.60 11.92 11.81
C ALA A 807 41.90 12.57 13.16
N VAL A 808 41.45 13.81 13.33
CA VAL A 808 41.71 14.61 14.54
C VAL A 808 40.53 15.50 14.88
N THR A 809 40.36 15.84 16.16
CA THR A 809 39.45 16.91 16.58
C THR A 809 40.16 18.27 16.58
N ALA A 810 39.63 19.26 15.87
CA ALA A 810 40.09 20.64 15.93
C ALA A 810 38.95 21.58 15.57
N ASP A 811 38.68 22.55 16.45
CA ASP A 811 37.55 23.47 16.31
C ASP A 811 37.90 24.65 15.38
N GLY A 812 36.93 25.06 14.56
CA GLY A 812 36.99 26.31 13.79
C GLY A 812 38.06 26.36 12.70
N ILE A 813 38.45 25.22 12.13
CA ILE A 813 39.44 25.20 11.05
C ILE A 813 38.89 25.82 9.75
N GLU A 814 39.67 26.72 9.17
CA GLU A 814 39.38 27.39 7.88
C GLU A 814 40.64 27.43 7.02
N GLY A 815 40.50 27.28 5.70
CA GLY A 815 41.63 27.30 4.75
C GLY A 815 41.27 26.65 3.42
N ALA A 816 42.23 26.65 2.48
CA ALA A 816 42.09 25.99 1.18
C ALA A 816 42.62 24.55 1.21
N GLU A 817 43.68 24.29 1.97
CA GLU A 817 44.21 22.94 2.22
C GLU A 817 44.35 22.70 3.73
N ALA A 818 44.25 21.43 4.13
CA ALA A 818 44.58 20.97 5.47
C ALA A 818 45.68 19.91 5.44
N VAL A 819 46.55 19.95 6.46
CA VAL A 819 47.60 18.96 6.71
C VAL A 819 47.38 18.40 8.11
N ILE A 820 47.08 17.11 8.19
CA ILE A 820 46.98 16.36 9.45
C ILE A 820 48.35 15.72 9.71
N SER A 821 48.84 15.80 10.94
CA SER A 821 50.07 15.13 11.37
C SER A 821 49.93 14.66 12.82
N ASP A 822 49.70 13.34 12.99
CA ASP A 822 49.73 12.62 14.27
C ASP A 822 49.07 13.37 15.43
N GLY A 823 47.78 13.66 15.27
CA GLY A 823 46.96 14.30 16.30
C GLY A 823 46.95 15.83 16.28
N THR A 824 47.59 16.46 15.29
CA THR A 824 47.49 17.92 15.05
C THR A 824 47.05 18.22 13.62
N VAL A 825 46.46 19.39 13.40
CA VAL A 825 46.10 19.89 12.06
C VAL A 825 46.62 21.30 11.84
N ALA A 826 47.10 21.57 10.61
CA ALA A 826 47.43 22.90 10.14
C ALA A 826 46.69 23.17 8.81
N THR A 827 46.13 24.37 8.65
CA THR A 827 45.52 24.80 7.39
C THR A 827 46.42 25.78 6.64
N THR A 828 46.32 25.78 5.31
CA THR A 828 46.99 26.79 4.46
C THR A 828 45.97 27.49 3.56
N GLY A 829 46.10 28.81 3.40
CA GLY A 829 45.19 29.66 2.62
C GLY A 829 44.60 30.83 3.42
N ARG A 830 44.44 32.01 2.79
CA ARG A 830 43.90 33.22 3.43
C ARG A 830 42.36 33.19 3.50
N LYS A 831 41.81 33.73 4.59
CA LYS A 831 40.41 34.13 4.73
C LYS A 831 39.97 35.00 3.54
N GLY A 832 39.12 34.45 2.67
CA GLY A 832 38.36 35.19 1.67
C GLY A 832 38.97 35.25 0.27
N GLU A 833 38.46 34.41 -0.62
CA GLU A 833 38.01 34.77 -1.98
C GLU A 833 37.15 33.61 -2.49
N ARG A 834 35.83 33.81 -2.54
CA ARG A 834 34.89 32.87 -3.18
C ARG A 834 35.19 32.86 -4.68
N ALA A 835 35.43 31.69 -5.25
CA ALA A 835 35.28 31.42 -6.67
C ALA A 835 34.04 30.57 -6.89
#